data_AF-A0A5R8LRX8-F1
#
_entry.id   AF-A0A5R8LRX8-F1
#
_cell.length_a   1.000
_cell.length_b   1.000
_cell.length_c   1.000
_cell.angle_alpha   90.00
_cell.angle_beta   90.00
_cell.angle_gamma   90.00
#
_symmetry.space_group_name_H-M   'P 1'
#
loop_
_entity.id
_entity.type
_entity.pdbx_description
1 polymer ?
#
loop_
_entity_poly.entity_id
_entity_poly.type
_entity_poly.pdbx_seq_one_letter_code
_entity_poly.pdbx_strand_id
1 'polypeptide(L)'
;MKRIVSVFLSFMVLLASLFVINIFQTNDQIRVENIESTPTSFKVYLANTTKSPQATLSFFEQLAKNHHASIVRTDFPNQTVLKSAVVDQSSFPYTNFFQNPQPVKLFENPNATYTQAASSKGQPHIPVFGKSINIRLQNMAAYFKNGDKSANGIYTIIPATGASKDAITKEFAAFFDVPESELLTPKTQSEKEYVNRDLLMYAIAFGVLALLSLLGVLALAMDRIKPIGVWKIVGLSTRDILLQLYRLPIITTLASSVLVLAACYFYFDYFPKGFWTLLGASQLAVLMIFVIVILIVLVLIRSIKVVRFLKNAISFKLGTGLLAILKAVMIILTTVLLIGSLANIKDIVTATKRYNQVAEVGKKLTINSLGFEGEALKNFELNNGKNEARLGAIFSQLDTQLGAEFISGGTVYPRRNLTRYPAASTFKPQDAYQVVRVNQNVLRSLNLSTKKHLSNQFLIPISRKNDRHIKLLSQLLAYDRLSEAEQKKTTPGQLKVALQYYTPTTEKAKYFSNDGKWHATSNPIFEVINPQKIDYKSQNQLLTADVSNPLRITNTKQNRQKLKTMTNAQKLGGIELRFATIGSILNNETDSSRLGLQISAGLLIITFLISLIVSAFASFLYFETHKFKLSVLRVLGIKLVDRYQQIIGFLLLMYVTQIIVAFMLQKSALAIVVGLILAACDLLVSFAMLYHEENKNIVQVLKGE
;
A
#
# COMPACT_ATOMS: atom_id res chain seq x y z
N MET A 1 -6.27 12.94 -38.95
CA MET A 1 -6.57 11.62 -38.37
C MET A 1 -5.46 10.58 -38.54
N LYS A 2 -4.98 10.22 -39.75
CA LYS A 2 -3.92 9.18 -39.91
C LYS A 2 -2.67 9.39 -39.02
N ARG A 3 -2.13 10.62 -39.01
CA ARG A 3 -0.96 10.98 -38.19
C ARG A 3 -1.22 10.88 -36.68
N ILE A 4 -2.43 11.20 -36.22
CA ILE A 4 -2.80 11.15 -34.81
C ILE A 4 -2.84 9.69 -34.34
N VAL A 5 -3.46 8.79 -35.12
CA VAL A 5 -3.46 7.35 -34.85
C VAL A 5 -2.04 6.79 -34.83
N SER A 6 -1.19 7.19 -35.77
CA SER A 6 0.24 6.82 -35.77
C SER A 6 0.96 7.21 -34.48
N VAL A 7 0.75 8.45 -34.00
CA VAL A 7 1.37 8.94 -32.75
C VAL A 7 0.89 8.13 -31.55
N PHE A 8 -0.42 7.87 -31.44
CA PHE A 8 -0.96 7.08 -30.33
C PHE A 8 -0.39 5.66 -30.29
N LEU A 9 -0.34 4.97 -31.44
CA LEU A 9 0.23 3.63 -31.51
C LEU A 9 1.73 3.62 -31.20
N SER A 10 2.47 4.64 -31.63
CA SER A 10 3.91 4.77 -31.33
C SER A 10 4.14 4.95 -29.81
N PHE A 11 3.31 5.75 -29.14
CA PHE A 11 3.34 5.87 -27.68
C PHE A 11 2.91 4.58 -26.96
N MET A 12 1.95 3.84 -27.49
CA MET A 12 1.59 2.53 -26.94
C MET A 12 2.75 1.55 -26.98
N VAL A 13 3.50 1.51 -28.09
CA VAL A 13 4.72 0.69 -28.21
C VAL A 13 5.76 1.08 -27.16
N LEU A 14 5.97 2.38 -26.95
CA LEU A 14 6.90 2.88 -25.94
C LEU A 14 6.45 2.50 -24.51
N LEU A 15 5.17 2.70 -24.17
CA LEU A 15 4.65 2.34 -22.84
C LEU A 15 4.67 0.83 -22.59
N ALA A 16 4.29 0.00 -23.57
CA ALA A 16 4.39 -1.45 -23.45
C ALA A 16 5.84 -1.88 -23.19
N SER A 17 6.80 -1.21 -23.84
CA SER A 17 8.22 -1.48 -23.64
C SER A 17 8.71 -1.04 -22.26
N LEU A 18 8.29 0.14 -21.76
CA LEU A 18 8.58 0.61 -20.41
C LEU A 18 8.00 -0.32 -19.34
N PHE A 19 6.82 -0.88 -19.57
CA PHE A 19 6.20 -1.86 -18.70
C PHE A 19 7.07 -3.11 -18.56
N VAL A 20 7.56 -3.65 -19.68
CA VAL A 20 8.50 -4.79 -19.67
C VAL A 20 9.81 -4.44 -18.97
N ILE A 21 10.41 -3.28 -19.28
CA ILE A 21 11.65 -2.82 -18.63
C ILE A 21 11.48 -2.77 -17.10
N ASN A 22 10.37 -2.20 -16.61
CA ASN A 22 10.12 -2.06 -15.18
C ASN A 22 9.93 -3.42 -14.47
N ILE A 23 9.24 -4.38 -15.12
CA ILE A 23 9.13 -5.76 -14.61
C ILE A 23 10.52 -6.38 -14.49
N PHE A 24 11.35 -6.27 -15.52
CA PHE A 24 12.70 -6.85 -15.49
C PHE A 24 13.63 -6.14 -14.51
N GLN A 25 13.50 -4.83 -14.30
CA GLN A 25 14.23 -4.11 -13.25
C GLN A 25 13.84 -4.60 -11.85
N THR A 26 12.54 -4.82 -11.62
CA THR A 26 12.03 -5.33 -10.34
C THR A 26 12.52 -6.76 -10.10
N ASN A 27 12.42 -7.62 -11.10
CA ASN A 27 12.90 -9.00 -11.02
C ASN A 27 14.42 -9.06 -10.88
N ASP A 28 15.15 -8.17 -11.53
CA ASP A 28 16.61 -8.10 -11.41
C ASP A 28 17.04 -7.63 -10.03
N GLN A 29 16.33 -6.69 -9.41
CA GLN A 29 16.54 -6.33 -8.01
C GLN A 29 16.38 -7.55 -7.10
N ILE A 30 15.29 -8.31 -7.25
CA ILE A 30 15.05 -9.54 -6.47
C ILE A 30 16.15 -10.59 -6.73
N ARG A 31 16.58 -10.74 -7.99
CA ARG A 31 17.69 -11.62 -8.37
C ARG A 31 18.98 -11.21 -7.68
N VAL A 32 19.35 -9.94 -7.73
CA VAL A 32 20.58 -9.40 -7.11
C VAL A 32 20.54 -9.56 -5.58
N GLU A 33 19.37 -9.35 -4.97
CA GLU A 33 19.14 -9.57 -3.54
C GLU A 33 19.30 -11.03 -3.12
N ASN A 34 19.08 -11.99 -4.01
CA ASN A 34 19.17 -13.44 -3.73
C ASN A 34 20.12 -14.17 -4.70
N ILE A 35 21.12 -13.48 -5.25
CA ILE A 35 21.96 -13.96 -6.35
C ILE A 35 22.76 -15.22 -5.98
N GLU A 36 23.00 -15.42 -4.70
CA GLU A 36 23.68 -16.57 -4.13
C GLU A 36 22.80 -17.81 -3.96
N SER A 37 21.48 -17.69 -4.12
CA SER A 37 20.57 -18.81 -3.91
C SER A 37 20.66 -19.85 -5.03
N THR A 38 20.81 -21.12 -4.63
CA THR A 38 20.77 -22.32 -5.48
C THR A 38 19.68 -23.28 -4.97
N PRO A 39 19.27 -24.30 -5.74
CA PRO A 39 18.26 -25.28 -5.30
C PRO A 39 18.62 -26.01 -4.00
N THR A 40 19.92 -26.13 -3.69
CA THR A 40 20.44 -26.80 -2.49
C THR A 40 20.80 -25.82 -1.36
N SER A 41 20.82 -24.51 -1.64
CA SER A 41 21.14 -23.50 -0.64
C SER A 41 20.03 -23.34 0.39
N PHE A 42 20.40 -22.93 1.61
CA PHE A 42 19.44 -22.60 2.66
C PHE A 42 19.92 -21.39 3.46
N LYS A 43 18.97 -20.66 4.04
CA LYS A 43 19.25 -19.47 4.85
C LYS A 43 19.31 -19.83 6.33
N VAL A 44 20.26 -19.21 7.02
CA VAL A 44 20.44 -19.25 8.47
C VAL A 44 20.28 -17.83 9.01
N TYR A 45 19.43 -17.67 10.01
CA TYR A 45 19.08 -16.40 10.63
C TYR A 45 19.74 -16.30 12.01
N LEU A 46 20.85 -15.56 12.10
CA LEU A 46 21.58 -15.37 13.34
C LEU A 46 21.17 -14.06 14.02
N ALA A 47 20.67 -14.17 15.26
CA ALA A 47 20.32 -13.03 16.10
C ALA A 47 20.81 -13.26 17.54
N ASN A 48 21.26 -12.19 18.20
CA ASN A 48 21.75 -12.19 19.58
C ASN A 48 22.90 -13.16 19.87
N THR A 49 23.79 -13.39 18.91
CA THR A 49 24.97 -14.23 19.19
C THR A 49 25.92 -13.57 20.19
N THR A 50 26.42 -14.37 21.12
CA THR A 50 27.48 -14.00 22.07
C THR A 50 28.89 -14.22 21.52
N LYS A 51 29.01 -14.76 20.29
CA LYS A 51 30.30 -15.04 19.64
C LYS A 51 30.90 -13.77 19.03
N SER A 52 32.22 -13.63 19.13
CA SER A 52 32.94 -12.51 18.52
C SER A 52 33.00 -12.65 17.00
N PRO A 53 33.07 -11.53 16.24
CA PRO A 53 33.23 -11.55 14.78
C PRO A 53 34.37 -12.44 14.29
N GLN A 54 35.50 -12.45 14.99
CA GLN A 54 36.66 -13.28 14.66
C GLN A 54 36.36 -14.78 14.87
N ALA A 55 35.73 -15.16 15.99
CA ALA A 55 35.36 -16.54 16.24
C ALA A 55 34.34 -17.05 15.21
N THR A 56 33.37 -16.20 14.83
CA THR A 56 32.40 -16.48 13.77
C THR A 56 33.08 -16.69 12.41
N LEU A 57 34.03 -15.82 12.04
CA LEU A 57 34.75 -15.94 10.78
C LEU A 57 35.58 -17.23 10.72
N SER A 58 36.32 -17.55 11.79
CA SER A 58 37.09 -18.80 11.87
C SER A 58 36.19 -20.03 11.78
N PHE A 59 35.02 -20.01 12.41
CA PHE A 59 34.03 -21.08 12.28
C PHE A 59 33.54 -21.22 10.83
N PHE A 60 33.21 -20.12 10.15
CA PHE A 60 32.79 -20.14 8.75
C PHE A 60 33.88 -20.66 7.81
N GLU A 61 35.14 -20.29 8.02
CA GLU A 61 36.27 -20.80 7.24
C GLU A 61 36.52 -22.30 7.46
N GLN A 62 36.39 -22.78 8.70
CA GLN A 62 36.50 -24.20 9.02
C GLN A 62 35.35 -25.00 8.40
N LEU A 63 34.12 -24.49 8.54
CA LEU A 63 32.94 -25.13 7.98
C LEU A 63 33.01 -25.19 6.45
N ALA A 64 33.47 -24.11 5.81
CA ALA A 64 33.67 -24.08 4.36
C ALA A 64 34.67 -25.14 3.88
N LYS A 65 35.77 -25.36 4.64
CA LYS A 65 36.76 -26.40 4.33
C LYS A 65 36.23 -27.81 4.57
N ASN A 66 35.51 -28.04 5.67
CA ASN A 66 35.06 -29.38 6.07
C ASN A 66 33.89 -29.89 5.22
N HIS A 67 32.97 -29.01 4.85
CA HIS A 67 31.75 -29.35 4.11
C HIS A 67 31.75 -28.86 2.66
N HIS A 68 32.87 -28.31 2.19
CA HIS A 68 33.00 -27.71 0.86
C HIS A 68 31.88 -26.70 0.58
N ALA A 69 31.51 -25.89 1.57
CA ALA A 69 30.34 -25.01 1.52
C ALA A 69 30.74 -23.53 1.42
N SER A 70 30.08 -22.79 0.54
CA SER A 70 30.21 -21.34 0.47
C SER A 70 29.20 -20.66 1.38
N ILE A 71 29.61 -19.60 2.05
CA ILE A 71 28.80 -18.88 3.03
C ILE A 71 28.74 -17.42 2.59
N VAL A 72 27.53 -16.91 2.35
CA VAL A 72 27.32 -15.55 1.87
C VAL A 72 26.39 -14.82 2.82
N ARG A 73 26.88 -13.69 3.35
CA ARG A 73 26.09 -12.73 4.13
C ARG A 73 25.57 -11.64 3.21
N THR A 74 24.30 -11.26 3.38
CA THR A 74 23.66 -10.18 2.62
C THR A 74 23.30 -9.01 3.54
N ASP A 75 23.80 -7.82 3.22
CA ASP A 75 23.50 -6.57 3.93
C ASP A 75 23.09 -5.48 2.92
N PHE A 76 22.41 -4.43 3.42
CA PHE A 76 21.86 -3.34 2.61
C PHE A 76 22.34 -1.93 3.02
N PRO A 77 23.66 -1.66 3.09
CA PRO A 77 24.15 -0.32 3.42
C PRO A 77 23.87 0.67 2.30
N ASN A 78 23.29 1.84 2.61
CA ASN A 78 23.15 2.97 1.69
C ASN A 78 22.62 2.60 0.29
N GLN A 79 21.54 1.81 0.21
CA GLN A 79 20.93 1.35 -1.06
C GLN A 79 21.86 0.50 -1.95
N THR A 80 22.91 -0.09 -1.38
CA THR A 80 23.80 -1.05 -2.05
C THR A 80 23.54 -2.44 -1.50
N VAL A 81 23.39 -3.43 -2.39
CA VAL A 81 23.35 -4.84 -2.02
C VAL A 81 24.79 -5.30 -1.75
N LEU A 82 25.15 -5.42 -0.47
CA LEU A 82 26.47 -5.89 -0.05
C LEU A 82 26.42 -7.39 0.19
N LYS A 83 27.25 -8.13 -0.56
CA LYS A 83 27.48 -9.56 -0.40
C LYS A 83 28.87 -9.74 0.20
N SER A 84 28.94 -10.30 1.41
CA SER A 84 30.20 -10.64 2.06
C SER A 84 30.31 -12.16 2.10
N ALA A 85 31.39 -12.75 1.57
CA ALA A 85 31.44 -14.20 1.35
C ALA A 85 32.73 -14.86 1.88
N VAL A 86 32.57 -16.08 2.40
CA VAL A 86 33.62 -17.11 2.51
C VAL A 86 33.34 -18.09 1.38
N VAL A 87 34.29 -18.26 0.47
CA VAL A 87 34.08 -18.94 -0.82
C VAL A 87 34.82 -20.27 -0.83
N ASP A 88 34.09 -21.33 -1.12
CA ASP A 88 34.65 -22.61 -1.59
C ASP A 88 34.37 -22.76 -3.10
N GLN A 89 35.38 -23.14 -3.88
CA GLN A 89 35.29 -23.17 -5.34
C GLN A 89 34.31 -24.21 -5.88
N SER A 90 34.07 -25.29 -5.13
CA SER A 90 33.21 -26.39 -5.56
C SER A 90 31.72 -26.10 -5.38
N SER A 91 31.37 -25.13 -4.52
CA SER A 91 29.98 -24.80 -4.18
C SER A 91 29.54 -23.39 -4.57
N PHE A 92 30.47 -22.44 -4.76
CA PHE A 92 30.10 -21.07 -5.08
C PHE A 92 29.38 -20.97 -6.44
N PRO A 93 28.22 -20.27 -6.53
CA PRO A 93 27.43 -20.20 -7.75
C PRO A 93 28.00 -19.15 -8.72
N TYR A 94 29.15 -19.45 -9.33
CA TYR A 94 29.85 -18.55 -10.26
C TYR A 94 28.95 -18.04 -11.39
N THR A 95 28.11 -18.90 -11.95
CA THR A 95 27.21 -18.58 -13.06
C THR A 95 26.05 -17.66 -12.67
N ASN A 96 25.71 -17.57 -11.38
CA ASN A 96 24.71 -16.62 -10.90
C ASN A 96 25.32 -15.21 -10.76
N PHE A 97 26.57 -15.14 -10.27
CA PHE A 97 27.28 -13.88 -10.03
C PHE A 97 27.93 -13.30 -11.28
N PHE A 98 28.41 -14.14 -12.21
CA PHE A 98 29.23 -13.72 -13.35
C PHE A 98 28.77 -14.39 -14.65
N GLN A 99 28.83 -13.66 -15.76
CA GLN A 99 28.42 -14.19 -17.08
C GLN A 99 29.46 -15.13 -17.69
N ASN A 100 30.74 -14.93 -17.38
CA ASN A 100 31.82 -15.78 -17.91
C ASN A 100 31.91 -17.08 -17.09
N PRO A 101 31.82 -18.26 -17.72
CA PRO A 101 31.75 -19.55 -17.04
C PRO A 101 33.10 -20.05 -16.51
N GLN A 102 34.20 -19.33 -16.76
CA GLN A 102 35.53 -19.68 -16.27
C GLN A 102 35.62 -19.35 -14.78
N PRO A 103 35.73 -20.34 -13.88
CA PRO A 103 35.86 -20.10 -12.45
C PRO A 103 37.19 -19.38 -12.17
N VAL A 104 37.13 -18.14 -11.71
CA VAL A 104 38.29 -17.40 -11.24
C VAL A 104 38.40 -17.61 -9.73
N LYS A 105 39.61 -17.80 -9.20
CA LYS A 105 39.81 -17.86 -7.74
C LYS A 105 39.42 -16.52 -7.11
N LEU A 106 38.24 -16.45 -6.49
CA LEU A 106 37.80 -15.24 -5.79
C LEU A 106 38.65 -15.00 -4.54
N PHE A 107 38.93 -13.72 -4.27
CA PHE A 107 39.63 -13.24 -3.08
C PHE A 107 41.07 -13.73 -2.87
N GLU A 108 41.82 -14.07 -3.94
CA GLU A 108 43.29 -14.21 -3.84
C GLU A 108 43.93 -12.96 -3.21
N ASN A 109 43.40 -11.77 -3.53
CA ASN A 109 43.60 -10.56 -2.74
C ASN A 109 42.41 -10.39 -1.75
N PRO A 110 42.63 -10.41 -0.43
CA PRO A 110 41.58 -10.26 0.58
C PRO A 110 40.80 -8.94 0.49
N ASN A 111 41.37 -7.91 -0.14
CA ASN A 111 40.72 -6.61 -0.35
C ASN A 111 40.02 -6.49 -1.71
N ALA A 112 39.99 -7.56 -2.52
CA ALA A 112 39.31 -7.54 -3.81
C ALA A 112 37.79 -7.37 -3.62
N THR A 113 37.20 -6.47 -4.40
CA THR A 113 35.76 -6.25 -4.45
C THR A 113 35.26 -6.35 -5.88
N TYR A 114 34.17 -7.07 -6.09
CA TYR A 114 33.52 -7.23 -7.39
C TYR A 114 32.23 -6.43 -7.40
N THR A 115 32.00 -5.61 -8.42
CA THR A 115 30.83 -4.73 -8.53
C THR A 115 30.16 -4.88 -9.89
N GLN A 116 29.12 -4.08 -10.13
CA GLN A 116 28.44 -4.06 -11.43
C GLN A 116 29.28 -3.50 -12.59
N ALA A 117 30.32 -2.72 -12.28
CA ALA A 117 31.26 -2.21 -13.27
C ALA A 117 32.63 -2.89 -13.07
N ALA A 118 33.33 -3.17 -14.17
CA ALA A 118 34.69 -3.69 -14.11
C ALA A 118 35.64 -2.58 -13.64
N SER A 119 36.33 -2.81 -12.52
CA SER A 119 37.34 -1.87 -11.99
C SER A 119 38.64 -1.88 -12.81
N SER A 120 38.90 -2.96 -13.55
CA SER A 120 40.06 -3.12 -14.43
C SER A 120 39.78 -4.10 -15.58
N LYS A 121 40.51 -4.00 -16.69
CA LYS A 121 40.43 -4.98 -17.80
C LYS A 121 40.69 -6.39 -17.27
N GLY A 122 39.75 -7.30 -17.51
CA GLY A 122 39.86 -8.72 -17.14
C GLY A 122 39.28 -9.10 -15.76
N GLN A 123 38.85 -8.15 -14.91
CA GLN A 123 38.12 -8.50 -13.68
C GLN A 123 36.66 -8.88 -13.99
N PRO A 124 36.16 -9.99 -13.42
CA PRO A 124 34.76 -10.35 -13.55
C PRO A 124 33.88 -9.32 -12.83
N HIS A 125 32.75 -8.95 -13.44
CA HIS A 125 31.80 -7.98 -12.90
C HIS A 125 30.40 -8.63 -12.81
N ILE A 126 29.59 -8.13 -11.88
CA ILE A 126 28.27 -8.69 -11.62
C ILE A 126 27.26 -8.01 -12.55
N PRO A 127 26.67 -8.71 -13.53
CA PRO A 127 25.78 -8.06 -14.48
C PRO A 127 24.50 -7.59 -13.79
N VAL A 128 24.07 -6.35 -14.05
CA VAL A 128 22.80 -5.80 -13.58
C VAL A 128 22.06 -5.14 -14.74
N PHE A 129 20.74 -5.35 -14.79
CA PHE A 129 19.87 -4.80 -15.83
C PHE A 129 19.54 -3.32 -15.52
N GLY A 130 19.36 -2.96 -14.25
CA GLY A 130 19.07 -1.59 -13.83
C GLY A 130 20.31 -0.83 -13.39
N LYS A 131 20.60 0.33 -14.00
CA LYS A 131 21.70 1.23 -13.57
C LYS A 131 21.54 1.77 -12.14
N SER A 132 20.35 1.69 -11.56
CA SER A 132 20.07 2.07 -10.17
C SER A 132 20.46 1.00 -9.14
N ILE A 133 20.78 -0.22 -9.58
CA ILE A 133 21.10 -1.33 -8.68
C ILE A 133 22.60 -1.32 -8.42
N ASN A 134 22.99 -0.98 -7.18
CA ASN A 134 24.38 -1.08 -6.75
C ASN A 134 24.60 -2.41 -6.05
N ILE A 135 25.57 -3.21 -6.51
CA ILE A 135 25.97 -4.46 -5.87
C ILE A 135 27.47 -4.48 -5.62
N ARG A 136 27.87 -5.02 -4.48
CA ARG A 136 29.27 -5.26 -4.14
C ARG A 136 29.44 -6.63 -3.50
N LEU A 137 30.31 -7.45 -4.06
CA LEU A 137 30.79 -8.70 -3.48
C LEU A 137 32.19 -8.49 -2.90
N GLN A 138 32.39 -8.84 -1.64
CA GLN A 138 33.66 -8.72 -0.91
C GLN A 138 33.95 -9.95 -0.04
N ASN A 139 35.20 -10.11 0.40
CA ASN A 139 35.56 -11.15 1.36
C ASN A 139 34.90 -10.87 2.72
N MET A 140 34.39 -11.91 3.40
CA MET A 140 33.78 -11.77 4.72
C MET A 140 34.73 -11.23 5.78
N ALA A 141 36.04 -11.47 5.68
CA ALA A 141 37.05 -10.85 6.52
C ALA A 141 37.03 -9.31 6.43
N ALA A 142 36.78 -8.76 5.24
CA ALA A 142 36.68 -7.31 5.04
C ALA A 142 35.46 -6.71 5.75
N TYR A 143 34.37 -7.49 5.89
CA TYR A 143 33.18 -7.08 6.63
C TYR A 143 33.46 -6.93 8.14
N PHE A 144 34.25 -7.83 8.72
CA PHE A 144 34.57 -7.83 10.16
C PHE A 144 35.82 -7.03 10.55
N LYS A 145 36.56 -6.46 9.58
CA LYS A 145 37.89 -5.84 9.74
C LYS A 145 37.97 -4.77 10.84
N ASN A 146 36.91 -4.01 11.08
CA ASN A 146 36.91 -2.89 12.02
C ASN A 146 36.34 -3.24 13.41
N GLY A 147 35.86 -4.47 13.63
CA GLY A 147 35.28 -4.91 14.92
C GLY A 147 33.98 -4.19 15.33
N ASP A 148 33.48 -3.26 14.51
CA ASP A 148 32.28 -2.46 14.73
C ASP A 148 30.99 -3.15 14.23
N LYS A 149 31.13 -4.29 13.54
CA LYS A 149 30.03 -5.05 12.95
C LYS A 149 29.72 -6.31 13.75
N SER A 150 28.43 -6.52 14.02
CA SER A 150 27.93 -7.72 14.67
C SER A 150 27.91 -8.92 13.72
N ALA A 151 28.13 -10.13 14.26
CA ALA A 151 27.91 -11.40 13.58
C ALA A 151 26.41 -11.74 13.39
N ASN A 152 25.48 -10.98 13.97
CA ASN A 152 24.05 -11.10 13.68
C ASN A 152 23.77 -10.73 12.22
N GLY A 153 22.92 -11.50 11.54
CA GLY A 153 22.58 -11.29 10.15
C GLY A 153 21.95 -12.50 9.48
N ILE A 154 21.67 -12.35 8.19
CA ILE A 154 21.15 -13.41 7.33
C ILE A 154 22.29 -13.98 6.51
N TYR A 155 22.51 -15.28 6.64
CA TYR A 155 23.56 -16.02 5.94
C TYR A 155 22.91 -17.04 5.02
N THR A 156 23.30 -17.05 3.76
CA THR A 156 22.95 -18.10 2.82
C THR A 156 24.10 -19.09 2.76
N ILE A 157 23.81 -20.35 3.07
CA ILE A 157 24.75 -21.46 3.03
C ILE A 157 24.53 -22.22 1.73
N ILE A 158 25.62 -22.45 1.00
CA ILE A 158 25.62 -23.07 -0.32
C ILE A 158 26.50 -24.32 -0.22
N PRO A 159 25.91 -25.48 0.07
CA PRO A 159 26.66 -26.73 0.18
C PRO A 159 27.10 -27.23 -1.20
N ALA A 160 28.24 -27.92 -1.26
CA ALA A 160 28.63 -28.70 -2.45
C ALA A 160 27.65 -29.86 -2.69
N THR A 161 27.60 -30.34 -3.93
CA THR A 161 26.73 -31.44 -4.34
C THR A 161 26.98 -32.69 -3.51
N GLY A 162 26.00 -33.12 -2.72
CA GLY A 162 26.09 -34.29 -1.83
C GLY A 162 26.41 -33.99 -0.36
N ALA A 163 26.71 -32.75 0.01
CA ALA A 163 26.90 -32.37 1.42
C ALA A 163 25.56 -32.32 2.19
N SER A 164 25.57 -32.78 3.45
CA SER A 164 24.36 -32.88 4.28
C SER A 164 23.97 -31.53 4.89
N LYS A 165 22.80 -31.01 4.47
CA LYS A 165 22.18 -29.83 5.08
C LYS A 165 22.01 -29.99 6.60
N ASP A 166 21.60 -31.16 7.05
CA ASP A 166 21.32 -31.43 8.47
C ASP A 166 22.61 -31.43 9.30
N ALA A 167 23.70 -31.97 8.75
CA ALA A 167 25.01 -31.94 9.41
C ALA A 167 25.51 -30.50 9.58
N ILE A 168 25.43 -29.69 8.52
CA ILE A 168 25.83 -28.29 8.56
C ILE A 168 24.95 -27.49 9.54
N THR A 169 23.63 -27.72 9.52
CA THR A 169 22.69 -27.02 10.41
C THR A 169 22.94 -27.37 11.88
N LYS A 170 23.27 -28.63 12.20
CA LYS A 170 23.66 -29.08 13.54
C LYS A 170 24.94 -28.42 14.03
N GLU A 171 25.96 -28.29 13.18
CA GLU A 171 27.20 -27.60 13.54
C GLU A 171 26.97 -26.11 13.79
N PHE A 172 26.11 -25.47 12.99
CA PHE A 172 25.65 -24.10 13.24
C PHE A 172 24.93 -23.98 14.59
N ALA A 173 23.96 -24.86 14.88
CA ALA A 173 23.20 -24.87 16.13
C ALA A 173 24.11 -25.05 17.35
N ALA A 174 25.05 -26.00 17.27
CA ALA A 174 26.00 -26.28 18.34
C ALA A 174 26.99 -25.13 18.57
N PHE A 175 27.52 -24.52 17.51
CA PHE A 175 28.47 -23.41 17.65
C PHE A 175 27.81 -22.16 18.23
N PHE A 176 26.61 -21.80 17.75
CA PHE A 176 25.92 -20.58 18.18
C PHE A 176 25.06 -20.74 19.44
N ASP A 177 24.88 -21.96 19.95
CA ASP A 177 24.01 -22.29 21.09
C ASP A 177 22.54 -21.87 20.83
N VAL A 178 22.05 -22.19 19.62
CA VAL A 178 20.69 -21.85 19.16
C VAL A 178 20.03 -23.10 18.56
N PRO A 179 18.74 -23.37 18.86
CA PRO A 179 18.01 -24.48 18.24
C PRO A 179 17.97 -24.38 16.71
N GLU A 180 18.05 -25.53 16.02
CA GLU A 180 18.00 -25.60 14.55
C GLU A 180 16.73 -24.94 13.97
N SER A 181 15.59 -25.10 14.64
CA SER A 181 14.32 -24.48 14.25
C SER A 181 14.36 -22.95 14.30
N GLU A 182 15.07 -22.38 15.27
CA GLU A 182 15.22 -20.94 15.42
C GLU A 182 16.21 -20.36 14.39
N LEU A 183 17.20 -21.15 13.98
CA LEU A 183 18.17 -20.79 12.94
C LEU A 183 17.57 -20.80 11.53
N LEU A 184 16.63 -21.68 11.24
CA LEU A 184 16.02 -21.83 9.92
C LEU A 184 14.75 -21.01 9.72
N THR A 185 14.17 -20.47 10.80
CA THR A 185 12.92 -19.71 10.72
C THR A 185 13.20 -18.21 10.56
N PRO A 186 12.68 -17.55 9.51
CA PRO A 186 12.83 -16.11 9.34
C PRO A 186 12.10 -15.37 10.46
N LYS A 187 12.83 -14.55 11.23
CA LYS A 187 12.27 -13.79 12.36
C LYS A 187 11.48 -12.52 11.98
N THR A 188 11.47 -12.16 10.68
CA THR A 188 10.67 -11.05 10.14
C THR A 188 10.16 -11.43 8.74
N GLN A 189 8.85 -11.59 8.59
CA GLN A 189 8.21 -11.54 7.28
C GLN A 189 8.07 -10.07 6.86
N SER A 190 9.06 -9.57 6.12
CA SER A 190 8.86 -8.39 5.29
C SER A 190 8.47 -8.88 3.91
N GLU A 191 7.20 -9.24 3.71
CA GLU A 191 6.66 -9.15 2.36
C GLU A 191 6.63 -7.67 2.01
N LYS A 192 7.65 -7.24 1.26
CA LYS A 192 7.56 -5.96 0.58
C LYS A 192 6.51 -6.13 -0.51
N GLU A 193 5.27 -5.77 -0.20
CA GLU A 193 4.27 -5.50 -1.23
C GLU A 193 4.76 -4.31 -2.05
N TYR A 194 5.57 -4.59 -3.07
CA TYR A 194 5.91 -3.63 -4.09
C TYR A 194 4.69 -3.49 -5.00
N VAL A 195 3.68 -2.73 -4.57
CA VAL A 195 2.75 -2.13 -5.52
C VAL A 195 3.57 -1.12 -6.31
N ASN A 196 4.10 -1.57 -7.45
CA ASN A 196 4.97 -0.77 -8.28
C ASN A 196 4.18 0.38 -8.92
N ARG A 197 4.25 1.57 -8.27
CA ARG A 197 3.51 2.78 -8.65
C ARG A 197 3.70 3.14 -10.12
N ASP A 198 4.90 2.94 -10.65
CA ASP A 198 5.22 3.29 -12.03
C ASP A 198 4.55 2.31 -13.00
N LEU A 199 4.48 1.03 -12.64
CA LEU A 199 3.76 0.01 -13.40
C LEU A 199 2.25 0.31 -13.50
N LEU A 200 1.65 0.77 -12.39
CA LEU A 200 0.25 1.22 -12.39
C LEU A 200 0.05 2.42 -13.32
N MET A 201 0.94 3.43 -13.26
CA MET A 201 0.86 4.61 -14.14
C MET A 201 1.00 4.25 -15.61
N TYR A 202 1.94 3.36 -15.97
CA TYR A 202 2.10 2.88 -17.34
C TYR A 202 0.87 2.11 -17.84
N ALA A 203 0.27 1.26 -17.00
CA ALA A 203 -0.93 0.52 -17.35
C ALA A 203 -2.13 1.45 -17.62
N ILE A 204 -2.31 2.49 -16.79
CA ILE A 204 -3.37 3.50 -16.98
C ILE A 204 -3.15 4.25 -18.29
N ALA A 205 -1.94 4.77 -18.52
CA ALA A 205 -1.60 5.51 -19.73
C ALA A 205 -1.75 4.65 -21.00
N PHE A 206 -1.39 3.35 -20.90
CA PHE A 206 -1.58 2.39 -21.98
C PHE A 206 -3.07 2.18 -22.29
N GLY A 207 -3.91 1.99 -21.27
CA GLY A 207 -5.36 1.87 -21.43
C GLY A 207 -5.99 3.10 -22.08
N VAL A 208 -5.57 4.30 -21.68
CA VAL A 208 -5.98 5.57 -22.30
C VAL A 208 -5.65 5.56 -23.79
N LEU A 209 -4.39 5.30 -24.15
CA LEU A 209 -3.93 5.33 -25.54
C LEU A 209 -4.53 4.22 -26.39
N ALA A 210 -4.77 3.03 -25.84
CA ALA A 210 -5.47 1.95 -26.52
C ALA A 210 -6.88 2.40 -26.92
N LEU A 211 -7.57 3.08 -26.01
CA LEU A 211 -8.91 3.59 -26.27
C LEU A 211 -8.90 4.75 -27.29
N LEU A 212 -7.97 5.69 -27.16
CA LEU A 212 -7.79 6.77 -28.13
C LEU A 212 -7.44 6.24 -29.53
N SER A 213 -6.67 5.16 -29.60
CA SER A 213 -6.34 4.47 -30.85
C SER A 213 -7.58 3.82 -31.45
N LEU A 214 -8.40 3.12 -30.65
CA LEU A 214 -9.70 2.57 -31.10
C LEU A 214 -10.60 3.65 -31.69
N LEU A 215 -10.80 4.75 -30.95
CA LEU A 215 -11.63 5.88 -31.41
C LEU A 215 -11.05 6.53 -32.66
N GLY A 216 -9.74 6.79 -32.70
CA GLY A 216 -9.08 7.42 -33.84
C GLY A 216 -9.14 6.57 -35.12
N VAL A 217 -9.08 5.25 -34.99
CA VAL A 217 -9.23 4.31 -36.12
C VAL A 217 -10.64 4.31 -36.67
N LEU A 218 -11.66 4.25 -35.80
CA LEU A 218 -13.05 4.37 -36.21
C LEU A 218 -13.33 5.73 -36.87
N ALA A 219 -12.79 6.80 -36.29
CA ALA A 219 -12.93 8.17 -36.81
C ALA A 219 -12.37 8.29 -38.23
N LEU A 220 -11.17 7.73 -38.46
CA LEU A 220 -10.51 7.77 -39.75
C LEU A 220 -11.31 7.05 -40.83
N ALA A 221 -11.91 5.90 -40.49
CA ALA A 221 -12.77 5.17 -41.42
C ALA A 221 -14.04 5.96 -41.79
N MET A 222 -14.63 6.65 -40.81
CA MET A 222 -15.82 7.48 -41.01
C MET A 222 -15.56 8.74 -41.81
N ASP A 223 -14.51 9.49 -41.49
CA ASP A 223 -14.08 10.69 -42.25
C ASP A 223 -13.82 10.37 -43.73
N ARG A 224 -13.37 9.16 -44.03
CA ARG A 224 -13.05 8.69 -45.39
C ARG A 224 -14.13 7.81 -46.02
N ILE A 225 -15.35 7.81 -45.48
CA ILE A 225 -16.43 6.95 -45.98
C ILE A 225 -16.73 7.19 -47.46
N LYS A 226 -16.67 8.45 -47.91
CA LYS A 226 -16.90 8.82 -49.31
C LYS A 226 -15.84 8.22 -50.27
N PRO A 227 -14.54 8.50 -50.07
CA PRO A 227 -13.47 7.83 -50.81
C PRO A 227 -13.55 6.30 -50.77
N ILE A 228 -13.88 5.71 -49.62
CA ILE A 228 -14.05 4.26 -49.47
C ILE A 228 -15.16 3.72 -50.39
N GLY A 229 -16.29 4.42 -50.48
CA GLY A 229 -17.39 4.07 -51.39
C GLY A 229 -16.98 4.15 -52.86
N VAL A 230 -16.27 5.22 -53.24
CA VAL A 230 -15.72 5.37 -54.61
C VAL A 230 -14.74 4.24 -54.93
N TRP A 231 -13.81 3.92 -54.04
CA TRP A 231 -12.85 2.83 -54.25
C TRP A 231 -13.55 1.47 -54.41
N LYS A 232 -14.64 1.25 -53.68
CA LYS A 232 -15.45 0.04 -53.80
C LYS A 232 -16.20 -0.05 -55.13
N ILE A 233 -16.67 1.09 -55.66
CA ILE A 233 -17.31 1.18 -56.99
C ILE A 233 -16.29 0.93 -58.11
N VAL A 234 -15.07 1.46 -57.97
CA VAL A 234 -13.95 1.26 -58.90
C VAL A 234 -13.41 -0.19 -58.85
N GLY A 235 -13.91 -1.03 -57.93
CA GLY A 235 -13.57 -2.45 -57.85
C GLY A 235 -12.35 -2.76 -56.98
N LEU A 236 -11.85 -1.82 -56.16
CA LEU A 236 -10.77 -2.13 -55.22
C LEU A 236 -11.21 -3.19 -54.21
N SER A 237 -10.29 -4.12 -53.91
CA SER A 237 -10.53 -5.13 -52.90
C SER A 237 -10.61 -4.49 -51.51
N THR A 238 -11.32 -5.13 -50.58
CA THR A 238 -11.41 -4.64 -49.19
C THR A 238 -10.03 -4.55 -48.52
N ARG A 239 -9.08 -5.40 -48.94
CA ARG A 239 -7.70 -5.38 -48.43
C ARG A 239 -6.97 -4.11 -48.85
N ASP A 240 -7.09 -3.71 -50.12
CA ASP A 240 -6.42 -2.52 -50.66
C ASP A 240 -6.96 -1.24 -50.02
N ILE A 241 -8.28 -1.19 -49.79
CA ILE A 241 -8.94 -0.09 -49.07
C ILE A 241 -8.38 0.04 -47.64
N LEU A 242 -8.26 -1.06 -46.91
CA LEU A 242 -7.69 -1.06 -45.56
C LEU A 242 -6.22 -0.65 -45.56
N LEU A 243 -5.43 -1.14 -46.51
CA LEU A 243 -4.02 -0.76 -46.66
C LEU A 243 -3.91 0.75 -46.94
N GLN A 244 -4.74 1.30 -47.82
CA GLN A 244 -4.72 2.72 -48.15
C GLN A 244 -5.10 3.61 -46.95
N LEU A 245 -5.98 3.13 -46.06
CA LEU A 245 -6.35 3.82 -44.83
C LEU A 245 -5.25 3.74 -43.76
N TYR A 246 -4.68 2.55 -43.52
CA TYR A 246 -3.87 2.26 -42.33
C TYR A 246 -2.38 2.03 -42.59
N ARG A 247 -1.90 2.11 -43.84
CA ARG A 247 -0.47 1.94 -44.17
C ARG A 247 0.45 2.81 -43.32
N LEU A 248 0.13 4.09 -43.15
CA LEU A 248 0.95 5.00 -42.34
C LEU A 248 0.98 4.55 -40.86
N PRO A 249 -0.15 4.37 -40.17
CA PRO A 249 -0.20 3.75 -38.83
C PRO A 249 0.62 2.46 -38.69
N ILE A 250 0.47 1.51 -39.61
CA ILE A 250 1.21 0.24 -39.58
C ILE A 250 2.72 0.46 -39.63
N ILE A 251 3.18 1.26 -40.61
CA ILE A 251 4.62 1.55 -40.80
C ILE A 251 5.18 2.27 -39.57
N THR A 252 4.46 3.25 -39.03
CA THR A 252 4.93 4.01 -37.85
C THR A 252 5.02 3.15 -36.60
N THR A 253 4.09 2.20 -36.40
CA THR A 253 4.14 1.28 -35.25
C THR A 253 5.34 0.34 -35.38
N LEU A 254 5.58 -0.23 -36.57
CA LEU A 254 6.75 -1.09 -36.83
C LEU A 254 8.07 -0.33 -36.68
N ALA A 255 8.16 0.89 -37.21
CA ALA A 255 9.35 1.73 -37.07
C ALA A 255 9.61 2.05 -35.59
N SER A 256 8.57 2.37 -34.82
CA SER A 256 8.69 2.62 -33.38
C SER A 256 9.16 1.38 -32.61
N SER A 257 8.66 0.20 -32.96
CA SER A 257 9.13 -1.07 -32.38
C SER A 257 10.63 -1.28 -32.61
N VAL A 258 11.10 -1.08 -33.84
CA VAL A 258 12.54 -1.21 -34.18
C VAL A 258 13.37 -0.17 -33.42
N LEU A 259 12.92 1.08 -33.36
CA LEU A 259 13.61 2.14 -32.63
C LEU A 259 13.73 1.82 -31.14
N VAL A 260 12.67 1.29 -30.51
CA VAL A 260 12.72 0.91 -29.10
C VAL A 260 13.66 -0.28 -28.87
N LEU A 261 13.65 -1.28 -29.75
CA LEU A 261 14.59 -2.40 -29.67
C LEU A 261 16.05 -1.91 -29.75
N ALA A 262 16.34 -1.01 -30.70
CA ALA A 262 17.67 -0.39 -30.82
C ALA A 262 18.03 0.43 -29.59
N ALA A 263 17.11 1.24 -29.07
CA ALA A 263 17.34 2.04 -27.86
C ALA A 263 17.66 1.16 -26.65
N CYS A 264 16.93 0.06 -26.44
CA CYS A 264 17.24 -0.91 -25.39
C CYS A 264 18.63 -1.52 -25.56
N TYR A 265 19.01 -1.89 -26.79
CA TYR A 265 20.31 -2.49 -27.09
C TYR A 265 21.48 -1.57 -26.73
N PHE A 266 21.37 -0.27 -27.00
CA PHE A 266 22.43 0.71 -26.69
C PHE A 266 22.41 1.23 -25.25
N TYR A 267 21.26 1.18 -24.56
CA TYR A 267 21.14 1.74 -23.22
C TYR A 267 21.58 0.78 -22.11
N PHE A 268 21.33 -0.51 -22.28
CA PHE A 268 21.58 -1.55 -21.26
C PHE A 268 22.81 -2.40 -21.62
N ASP A 269 23.68 -2.60 -20.63
CA ASP A 269 24.91 -3.38 -20.77
C ASP A 269 24.69 -4.90 -20.56
N TYR A 270 23.55 -5.28 -19.95
CA TYR A 270 23.16 -6.66 -19.69
C TYR A 270 21.67 -6.85 -20.01
N PHE A 271 21.29 -8.02 -20.51
CA PHE A 271 19.90 -8.41 -20.76
C PHE A 271 19.56 -9.73 -20.05
N PRO A 272 18.60 -9.74 -19.11
CA PRO A 272 18.10 -10.96 -18.48
C PRO A 272 17.49 -11.93 -19.49
N LYS A 273 17.51 -13.22 -19.16
CA LYS A 273 16.85 -14.27 -19.96
C LYS A 273 15.37 -13.94 -20.14
N GLY A 274 14.88 -14.01 -21.38
CA GLY A 274 13.48 -13.73 -21.71
C GLY A 274 13.13 -12.25 -21.87
N PHE A 275 14.09 -11.32 -21.69
CA PHE A 275 13.83 -9.89 -21.88
C PHE A 275 13.37 -9.58 -23.31
N TRP A 276 14.16 -9.98 -24.31
CA TRP A 276 13.85 -9.73 -25.71
C TRP A 276 12.56 -10.41 -26.18
N THR A 277 12.25 -11.60 -25.64
CA THR A 277 11.02 -12.32 -26.00
C THR A 277 9.80 -11.62 -25.44
N LEU A 278 9.81 -11.19 -24.17
CA LEU A 278 8.68 -10.47 -23.58
C LEU A 278 8.53 -9.06 -24.17
N LEU A 279 9.65 -8.38 -24.46
CA LEU A 279 9.64 -7.08 -25.13
C LEU A 279 9.01 -7.20 -26.52
N GLY A 280 9.47 -8.16 -27.34
CA GLY A 280 8.87 -8.44 -28.65
C GLY A 280 7.40 -8.84 -28.55
N ALA A 281 7.03 -9.70 -27.60
CA ALA A 281 5.64 -10.10 -27.36
C ALA A 281 4.75 -8.91 -26.97
N SER A 282 5.24 -7.98 -26.15
CA SER A 282 4.50 -6.78 -25.76
C SER A 282 4.23 -5.85 -26.96
N GLN A 283 5.19 -5.72 -27.86
CA GLN A 283 5.06 -4.92 -29.08
C GLN A 283 4.12 -5.60 -30.10
N LEU A 284 4.21 -6.94 -30.23
CA LEU A 284 3.25 -7.73 -31.01
C LEU A 284 1.83 -7.61 -30.43
N ALA A 285 1.66 -7.55 -29.12
CA ALA A 285 0.36 -7.35 -28.49
C ALA A 285 -0.26 -5.99 -28.90
N VAL A 286 0.52 -4.91 -28.97
CA VAL A 286 0.05 -3.62 -29.49
C VAL A 286 -0.43 -3.73 -30.94
N LEU A 287 0.33 -4.41 -31.79
CA LEU A 287 -0.08 -4.67 -33.19
C LEU A 287 -1.35 -5.52 -33.25
N MET A 288 -1.48 -6.55 -32.43
CA MET A 288 -2.67 -7.40 -32.36
C MET A 288 -3.91 -6.62 -31.92
N ILE A 289 -3.79 -5.76 -30.91
CA ILE A 289 -4.86 -4.83 -30.49
C ILE A 289 -5.26 -3.96 -31.69
N PHE A 290 -4.30 -3.38 -32.39
CA PHE A 290 -4.58 -2.55 -33.57
C PHE A 290 -5.26 -3.34 -34.70
N VAL A 291 -4.85 -4.59 -34.96
CA VAL A 291 -5.50 -5.49 -35.92
C VAL A 291 -6.95 -5.79 -35.51
N ILE A 292 -7.21 -6.08 -34.24
CA ILE A 292 -8.58 -6.30 -33.71
C ILE A 292 -9.45 -5.07 -33.98
N VAL A 293 -8.92 -3.87 -33.76
CA VAL A 293 -9.63 -2.62 -34.06
C VAL A 293 -9.90 -2.49 -35.57
N ILE A 294 -8.94 -2.81 -36.43
CA ILE A 294 -9.13 -2.80 -37.89
C ILE A 294 -10.21 -3.80 -38.31
N LEU A 295 -10.33 -4.96 -37.66
CA LEU A 295 -11.39 -5.93 -37.96
C LEU A 295 -12.79 -5.35 -37.70
N ILE A 296 -12.95 -4.51 -36.67
CA ILE A 296 -14.21 -3.78 -36.42
C ILE A 296 -14.52 -2.82 -37.59
N VAL A 297 -13.50 -2.12 -38.11
CA VAL A 297 -13.64 -1.28 -39.31
C VAL A 297 -13.95 -2.11 -40.56
N LEU A 298 -13.43 -3.32 -40.66
CA LEU A 298 -13.69 -4.22 -41.79
C LEU A 298 -15.18 -4.61 -41.85
N VAL A 299 -15.79 -4.89 -40.70
CA VAL A 299 -17.24 -5.11 -40.58
C VAL A 299 -18.01 -3.87 -41.06
N LEU A 300 -17.56 -2.67 -40.69
CA LEU A 300 -18.13 -1.40 -41.15
C LEU A 300 -18.07 -1.29 -42.68
N ILE A 301 -16.90 -1.45 -43.31
CA ILE A 301 -16.72 -1.33 -44.77
C ILE A 301 -17.56 -2.36 -45.54
N ARG A 302 -17.69 -3.59 -45.00
CA ARG A 302 -18.53 -4.64 -45.59
C ARG A 302 -20.02 -4.29 -45.51
N SER A 303 -20.46 -3.67 -44.41
CA SER A 303 -21.87 -3.30 -44.20
C SER A 303 -22.38 -2.20 -45.15
N ILE A 304 -21.47 -1.42 -45.76
CA ILE A 304 -21.82 -0.37 -46.73
C ILE A 304 -22.19 -1.01 -48.08
N LYS A 305 -23.49 -1.07 -48.39
CA LYS A 305 -24.00 -1.46 -49.72
C LYS A 305 -23.94 -0.27 -50.69
N VAL A 306 -23.45 -0.49 -51.91
CA VAL A 306 -23.30 0.53 -52.97
C VAL A 306 -24.59 1.32 -53.23
N VAL A 307 -25.75 0.65 -53.17
CA VAL A 307 -27.08 1.27 -53.36
C VAL A 307 -27.47 2.26 -52.26
N ARG A 308 -27.03 2.04 -51.00
CA ARG A 308 -27.29 2.99 -49.89
C ARG A 308 -26.38 4.21 -49.94
N PHE A 309 -25.21 4.04 -50.56
CA PHE A 309 -24.23 5.10 -50.79
C PHE A 309 -24.73 6.11 -51.83
N LEU A 310 -25.35 5.63 -52.92
CA LEU A 310 -26.02 6.47 -53.93
C LEU A 310 -27.20 7.30 -53.39
N LYS A 311 -27.76 6.92 -52.23
CA LYS A 311 -28.89 7.61 -51.58
C LYS A 311 -28.50 8.46 -50.37
N ASN A 312 -27.20 8.71 -50.14
CA ASN A 312 -26.68 9.46 -48.97
C ASN A 312 -27.19 8.96 -47.60
N ALA A 313 -27.62 7.70 -47.49
CA ALA A 313 -28.24 7.14 -46.30
C ALA A 313 -27.33 6.06 -45.67
N ILE A 314 -26.25 6.49 -45.03
CA ILE A 314 -25.35 5.58 -44.30
C ILE A 314 -25.71 5.62 -42.82
N SER A 315 -26.39 4.58 -42.33
CA SER A 315 -26.66 4.41 -40.91
C SER A 315 -25.70 3.40 -40.28
N PHE A 316 -24.78 3.87 -39.42
CA PHE A 316 -23.82 3.01 -38.71
C PHE A 316 -24.29 2.64 -37.30
N LYS A 317 -25.42 1.92 -37.23
CA LYS A 317 -26.06 1.50 -35.96
C LYS A 317 -25.13 0.71 -35.03
N LEU A 318 -24.21 -0.06 -35.59
CA LEU A 318 -23.25 -0.88 -34.82
C LEU A 318 -22.22 -0.01 -34.09
N GLY A 319 -21.73 1.07 -34.72
CA GLY A 319 -20.80 2.01 -34.08
C GLY A 319 -21.45 2.84 -32.99
N THR A 320 -22.67 3.33 -33.22
CA THR A 320 -23.43 4.01 -32.16
C THR A 320 -23.67 3.10 -30.96
N GLY A 321 -23.96 1.81 -31.19
CA GLY A 321 -24.12 0.83 -30.11
C GLY A 321 -22.83 0.53 -29.35
N LEU A 322 -21.71 0.34 -30.06
CA LEU A 322 -20.40 0.10 -29.45
C LEU A 322 -19.93 1.29 -28.60
N LEU A 323 -20.16 2.53 -29.06
CA LEU A 323 -19.84 3.73 -28.28
C LEU A 323 -20.76 3.91 -27.08
N ALA A 324 -22.03 3.52 -27.17
CA ALA A 324 -22.94 3.52 -26.03
C ALA A 324 -22.49 2.51 -24.96
N ILE A 325 -22.09 1.29 -25.35
CA ILE A 325 -21.53 0.29 -24.43
C ILE A 325 -20.25 0.81 -23.78
N LEU A 326 -19.33 1.35 -24.59
CA LEU A 326 -18.09 1.93 -24.08
C LEU A 326 -18.36 3.07 -23.09
N LYS A 327 -19.33 3.95 -23.41
CA LYS A 327 -19.74 5.02 -22.50
C LYS A 327 -20.30 4.46 -21.20
N ALA A 328 -21.12 3.40 -21.26
CA ALA A 328 -21.65 2.74 -20.07
C ALA A 328 -20.54 2.17 -19.18
N VAL A 329 -19.55 1.50 -19.77
CA VAL A 329 -18.37 0.99 -19.07
C VAL A 329 -17.60 2.13 -18.39
N MET A 330 -17.38 3.25 -19.10
CA MET A 330 -16.70 4.41 -18.53
C MET A 330 -17.48 5.04 -17.37
N ILE A 331 -18.81 5.12 -17.46
CA ILE A 331 -19.66 5.62 -16.38
C ILE A 331 -19.58 4.70 -15.16
N ILE A 332 -19.66 3.37 -15.34
CA ILE A 332 -19.48 2.42 -14.24
C ILE A 332 -18.11 2.61 -13.57
N LEU A 333 -17.04 2.70 -14.35
CA LEU A 333 -15.68 2.86 -13.83
C LEU A 333 -15.52 4.18 -13.07
N THR A 334 -15.98 5.30 -13.63
CA THR A 334 -15.97 6.60 -12.92
C THR A 334 -16.84 6.59 -11.66
N THR A 335 -17.94 5.84 -11.64
CA THR A 335 -18.80 5.68 -10.45
C THR A 335 -18.05 4.97 -9.33
N VAL A 336 -17.37 3.85 -9.62
CA VAL A 336 -16.56 3.12 -8.64
C VAL A 336 -15.43 3.99 -8.08
N LEU A 337 -14.72 4.72 -8.96
CA LEU A 337 -13.64 5.62 -8.55
C LEU A 337 -14.14 6.81 -7.74
N LEU A 338 -15.33 7.34 -8.06
CA LEU A 338 -15.99 8.38 -7.28
C LEU A 338 -16.34 7.87 -5.87
N ILE A 339 -16.93 6.68 -5.77
CA ILE A 339 -17.25 6.05 -4.48
C ILE A 339 -15.97 5.87 -3.64
N GLY A 340 -14.89 5.36 -4.23
CA GLY A 340 -13.60 5.21 -3.54
C GLY A 340 -13.01 6.55 -3.09
N SER A 341 -13.06 7.58 -3.94
CA SER A 341 -12.59 8.93 -3.60
C SER A 341 -13.39 9.52 -2.44
N LEU A 342 -14.71 9.36 -2.45
CA LEU A 342 -15.60 9.84 -1.39
C LEU A 342 -15.36 9.11 -0.06
N ALA A 343 -15.09 7.80 -0.09
CA ALA A 343 -14.72 7.03 1.10
C ALA A 343 -13.44 7.59 1.73
N ASN A 344 -12.39 7.78 0.93
CA ASN A 344 -11.13 8.36 1.41
C ASN A 344 -11.32 9.78 1.97
N ILE A 345 -12.14 10.63 1.34
CA ILE A 345 -12.48 11.96 1.87
C ILE A 345 -13.18 11.84 3.23
N LYS A 346 -14.16 10.95 3.36
CA LYS A 346 -14.88 10.73 4.61
C LYS A 346 -13.94 10.28 5.73
N ASP A 347 -12.99 9.40 5.43
CA ASP A 347 -11.99 8.93 6.39
C ASP A 347 -11.06 10.08 6.80
N ILE A 348 -10.57 10.87 5.85
CA ILE A 348 -9.75 12.06 6.12
C ILE A 348 -10.52 13.07 6.98
N VAL A 349 -11.78 13.36 6.66
CA VAL A 349 -12.62 14.30 7.44
C VAL A 349 -12.86 13.77 8.85
N THR A 350 -13.15 12.48 8.99
CA THR A 350 -13.38 11.84 10.29
C THR A 350 -12.11 11.86 11.14
N ALA A 351 -10.98 11.51 10.55
CA ALA A 351 -9.69 11.54 11.23
C ALA A 351 -9.24 12.98 11.56
N THR A 352 -9.50 13.96 10.69
CA THR A 352 -9.25 15.38 10.97
C THR A 352 -10.11 15.88 12.14
N LYS A 353 -11.39 15.50 12.18
CA LYS A 353 -12.28 15.81 13.30
C LYS A 353 -11.77 15.19 14.60
N ARG A 354 -11.32 13.93 14.55
CA ARG A 354 -10.70 13.22 15.69
C ARG A 354 -9.43 13.93 16.14
N TYR A 355 -8.54 14.31 15.21
CA TYR A 355 -7.33 15.08 15.50
C TYR A 355 -7.64 16.40 16.22
N ASN A 356 -8.61 17.17 15.71
CA ASN A 356 -9.02 18.44 16.33
C ASN A 356 -9.60 18.25 17.72
N GLN A 357 -10.38 17.19 17.95
CA GLN A 357 -10.92 16.86 19.28
C GLN A 357 -9.84 16.48 20.29
N VAL A 358 -8.71 15.96 19.83
CA VAL A 358 -7.62 15.50 20.69
C VAL A 358 -6.40 16.40 20.65
N ALA A 359 -6.45 17.59 20.04
CA ALA A 359 -5.28 18.43 19.78
C ALA A 359 -4.36 18.66 21.00
N GLU A 360 -4.95 18.79 22.20
CA GLU A 360 -4.23 18.91 23.47
C GLU A 360 -3.48 17.61 23.84
N VAL A 361 -4.17 16.46 23.81
CA VAL A 361 -3.59 15.13 24.09
C VAL A 361 -2.70 14.66 22.95
N GLY A 362 -2.95 15.12 21.73
CA GLY A 362 -2.19 14.86 20.51
C GLY A 362 -0.73 15.26 20.61
N LYS A 363 -0.42 16.25 21.48
CA LYS A 363 0.97 16.67 21.75
C LYS A 363 1.73 15.70 22.66
N LYS A 364 1.05 14.81 23.38
CA LYS A 364 1.70 13.85 24.28
C LYS A 364 2.27 12.66 23.50
N LEU A 365 3.38 12.13 24.01
CA LEU A 365 4.04 10.93 23.51
C LEU A 365 3.34 9.69 24.07
N THR A 366 3.21 8.67 23.23
CA THR A 366 2.78 7.32 23.58
C THR A 366 3.64 6.30 22.83
N ILE A 367 3.49 5.02 23.16
CA ILE A 367 4.12 3.91 22.45
C ILE A 367 3.39 3.73 21.11
N ASN A 368 4.10 3.98 20.01
CA ASN A 368 3.59 3.79 18.64
C ASN A 368 3.75 2.35 18.18
N SER A 369 4.86 1.71 18.52
CA SER A 369 5.10 0.32 18.18
C SER A 369 5.94 -0.38 19.26
N LEU A 370 5.69 -1.67 19.40
CA LEU A 370 6.40 -2.62 20.25
C LEU A 370 7.07 -3.65 19.34
N GLY A 371 8.38 -3.78 19.46
CA GLY A 371 9.15 -4.87 18.88
C GLY A 371 9.66 -5.79 19.98
N PHE A 372 9.78 -7.08 19.67
CA PHE A 372 10.39 -8.06 20.57
C PHE A 372 11.53 -8.76 19.85
N GLU A 373 12.71 -8.73 20.48
CA GLU A 373 13.91 -9.41 20.02
C GLU A 373 14.50 -10.24 21.16
N GLY A 374 15.23 -11.30 20.82
CA GLY A 374 15.97 -12.12 21.79
C GLY A 374 15.10 -12.66 22.91
N GLU A 375 15.48 -12.35 24.15
CA GLU A 375 14.77 -12.84 25.34
C GLU A 375 13.33 -12.32 25.43
N ALA A 376 13.08 -11.09 24.97
CA ALA A 376 11.73 -10.53 24.94
C ALA A 376 10.81 -11.30 23.98
N LEU A 377 11.32 -11.72 22.82
CA LEU A 377 10.55 -12.53 21.88
C LEU A 377 10.19 -13.90 22.48
N LYS A 378 11.16 -14.57 23.09
CA LYS A 378 10.94 -15.83 23.80
C LYS A 378 9.90 -15.70 24.92
N ASN A 379 9.96 -14.64 25.71
CA ASN A 379 8.99 -14.40 26.78
C ASN A 379 7.58 -14.10 26.26
N PHE A 380 7.49 -13.44 25.10
CA PHE A 380 6.21 -13.18 24.43
C PHE A 380 5.58 -14.48 23.92
N GLU A 381 6.35 -15.34 23.24
CA GLU A 381 5.89 -16.63 22.74
C GLU A 381 5.46 -17.59 23.87
N LEU A 382 6.19 -17.58 24.98
CA LEU A 382 5.88 -18.40 26.16
C LEU A 382 4.74 -17.84 27.02
N ASN A 383 4.25 -16.62 26.73
CA ASN A 383 3.21 -15.92 27.50
C ASN A 383 3.44 -15.99 29.03
N ASN A 384 4.68 -15.76 29.46
CA ASN A 384 5.12 -16.06 30.83
C ASN A 384 5.05 -14.85 31.79
N GLY A 385 4.48 -13.73 31.36
CA GLY A 385 4.28 -12.54 32.19
C GLY A 385 5.54 -11.68 32.43
N LYS A 386 6.71 -12.08 31.90
CA LYS A 386 7.96 -11.35 32.17
C LYS A 386 8.06 -10.03 31.42
N ASN A 387 7.51 -9.93 30.21
CA ASN A 387 7.54 -8.71 29.42
C ASN A 387 6.61 -7.64 30.03
N GLU A 388 5.44 -8.08 30.49
CA GLU A 388 4.46 -7.32 31.26
C GLU A 388 5.11 -6.70 32.50
N ALA A 389 5.80 -7.52 33.29
CA ALA A 389 6.51 -7.07 34.48
C ALA A 389 7.65 -6.08 34.15
N ARG A 390 8.41 -6.33 33.08
CA ARG A 390 9.45 -5.41 32.59
C ARG A 390 8.88 -4.06 32.17
N LEU A 391 7.81 -4.04 31.40
CA LEU A 391 7.12 -2.80 31.01
C LEU A 391 6.54 -2.07 32.22
N GLY A 392 6.01 -2.80 33.21
CA GLY A 392 5.58 -2.21 34.47
C GLY A 392 6.72 -1.52 35.24
N ALA A 393 7.90 -2.15 35.30
CA ALA A 393 9.07 -1.57 35.92
C ALA A 393 9.57 -0.32 35.18
N ILE A 394 9.58 -0.35 33.84
CA ILE A 394 9.93 0.81 33.00
C ILE A 394 8.92 1.93 33.23
N PHE A 395 7.62 1.64 33.25
CA PHE A 395 6.60 2.65 33.54
C PHE A 395 6.86 3.33 34.88
N SER A 396 7.23 2.59 35.92
CA SER A 396 7.58 3.16 37.23
C SER A 396 8.72 4.18 37.15
N GLN A 397 9.73 3.89 36.33
CA GLN A 397 10.84 4.82 36.08
C GLN A 397 10.37 6.04 35.27
N LEU A 398 9.50 5.86 34.28
CA LEU A 398 8.95 6.94 33.47
C LEU A 398 8.03 7.86 34.30
N ASP A 399 7.23 7.29 35.20
CA ASP A 399 6.35 8.00 36.14
C ASP A 399 7.16 8.95 37.04
N THR A 400 8.22 8.41 37.64
CA THR A 400 9.07 9.15 38.59
C THR A 400 9.99 10.17 37.92
N GLN A 401 10.59 9.84 36.78
CA GLN A 401 11.63 10.68 36.16
C GLN A 401 11.11 11.66 35.10
N LEU A 402 9.97 11.33 34.47
CA LEU A 402 9.38 12.13 33.37
C LEU A 402 7.96 12.63 33.66
N GLY A 403 7.40 12.29 34.83
CA GLY A 403 6.02 12.60 35.15
C GLY A 403 5.04 11.88 34.22
N ALA A 404 5.35 10.64 33.84
CA ALA A 404 4.49 9.87 32.95
C ALA A 404 3.08 9.70 33.55
N GLU A 405 2.09 9.74 32.69
CA GLU A 405 0.69 9.55 33.00
C GLU A 405 0.26 8.16 32.57
N PHE A 406 -0.57 7.52 33.38
CA PHE A 406 -1.32 6.33 32.98
C PHE A 406 -2.79 6.71 32.93
N ILE A 407 -3.43 6.57 31.77
CA ILE A 407 -4.86 6.80 31.65
C ILE A 407 -5.50 5.79 30.69
N SER A 408 -6.46 5.02 31.18
CA SER A 408 -7.27 4.10 30.38
C SER A 408 -8.65 4.01 30.99
N GLY A 409 -9.70 3.92 30.18
CA GLY A 409 -11.05 3.88 30.73
C GLY A 409 -12.09 3.36 29.77
N GLY A 410 -13.31 3.31 30.27
CA GLY A 410 -14.47 2.87 29.52
C GLY A 410 -15.72 2.85 30.38
N THR A 411 -16.82 2.44 29.74
CA THR A 411 -18.07 2.17 30.42
C THR A 411 -18.10 0.72 30.85
N VAL A 412 -18.19 0.47 32.14
CA VAL A 412 -18.34 -0.85 32.74
C VAL A 412 -19.82 -1.13 32.95
N TYR A 413 -20.31 -2.16 32.29
CA TYR A 413 -21.61 -2.77 32.52
C TYR A 413 -21.37 -4.05 33.34
N PRO A 414 -21.50 -4.04 34.67
CA PRO A 414 -21.00 -5.14 35.51
C PRO A 414 -21.57 -6.50 35.12
N ARG A 415 -22.88 -6.57 34.84
CA ARG A 415 -23.55 -7.80 34.41
C ARG A 415 -23.16 -8.30 33.01
N ARG A 416 -22.49 -7.48 32.18
CA ARG A 416 -22.00 -7.86 30.85
C ARG A 416 -20.48 -8.06 30.82
N ASN A 417 -19.74 -7.19 31.49
CA ASN A 417 -18.27 -7.17 31.46
C ASN A 417 -17.63 -8.05 32.54
N LEU A 418 -18.34 -8.35 33.62
CA LEU A 418 -17.81 -9.07 34.80
C LEU A 418 -18.59 -10.38 35.06
N THR A 419 -19.23 -10.94 34.04
CA THR A 419 -20.09 -12.16 34.11
C THR A 419 -19.37 -13.38 34.68
N ARG A 420 -18.05 -13.46 34.52
CA ARG A 420 -17.20 -14.50 35.10
C ARG A 420 -17.18 -14.52 36.63
N TYR A 421 -17.71 -13.49 37.29
CA TYR A 421 -17.78 -13.39 38.74
C TYR A 421 -19.24 -13.54 39.20
N PRO A 422 -19.59 -14.57 40.01
CA PRO A 422 -20.98 -14.80 40.42
C PRO A 422 -21.65 -13.59 41.08
N ALA A 423 -20.90 -12.80 41.84
CA ALA A 423 -21.39 -11.58 42.49
C ALA A 423 -21.75 -10.44 41.51
N ALA A 424 -21.41 -10.55 40.22
CA ALA A 424 -21.87 -9.61 39.20
C ALA A 424 -23.38 -9.76 38.88
N SER A 425 -24.00 -10.88 39.26
CA SER A 425 -25.45 -11.12 39.09
C SER A 425 -26.33 -10.18 39.92
N THR A 426 -25.77 -9.58 40.98
CA THR A 426 -26.45 -8.60 41.84
C THR A 426 -26.74 -7.27 41.11
N PHE A 427 -26.04 -6.98 40.01
CA PHE A 427 -26.27 -5.79 39.20
C PHE A 427 -27.40 -5.99 38.19
N LYS A 428 -28.09 -4.90 37.83
CA LYS A 428 -29.09 -4.92 36.75
C LYS A 428 -28.38 -4.88 35.38
N PRO A 429 -29.00 -5.43 34.30
CA PRO A 429 -28.41 -5.41 32.97
C PRO A 429 -28.10 -4.00 32.44
N GLN A 430 -28.88 -3.01 32.87
CA GLN A 430 -28.76 -1.60 32.48
C GLN A 430 -27.79 -0.79 33.35
N ASP A 431 -27.25 -1.36 34.42
CA ASP A 431 -26.31 -0.65 35.29
C ASP A 431 -25.01 -0.37 34.52
N ALA A 432 -24.64 0.91 34.43
CA ALA A 432 -23.47 1.37 33.70
C ALA A 432 -22.67 2.38 34.54
N TYR A 433 -21.37 2.15 34.63
CA TYR A 433 -20.45 2.98 35.40
C TYR A 433 -19.30 3.42 34.52
N GLN A 434 -19.04 4.72 34.46
CA GLN A 434 -17.83 5.23 33.82
C GLN A 434 -16.66 5.03 34.76
N VAL A 435 -15.68 4.23 34.33
CA VAL A 435 -14.50 3.91 35.14
C VAL A 435 -13.25 4.28 34.35
N VAL A 436 -12.37 5.06 34.97
CA VAL A 436 -11.11 5.49 34.38
C VAL A 436 -9.97 5.15 35.33
N ARG A 437 -9.06 4.32 34.87
CA ARG A 437 -7.84 3.94 35.57
C ARG A 437 -6.78 4.99 35.36
N VAL A 438 -6.19 5.47 36.47
CA VAL A 438 -5.28 6.60 36.48
C VAL A 438 -4.15 6.44 37.48
N ASN A 439 -3.00 7.03 37.21
CA ASN A 439 -1.96 7.25 38.23
C ASN A 439 -2.09 8.63 38.90
N GLN A 440 -1.23 8.89 39.88
CA GLN A 440 -1.26 10.15 40.62
C GLN A 440 -0.98 11.39 39.75
N ASN A 441 -0.15 11.27 38.70
CA ASN A 441 0.18 12.38 37.82
C ASN A 441 -1.06 12.87 37.04
N VAL A 442 -1.93 11.96 36.60
CA VAL A 442 -3.22 12.31 35.98
C VAL A 442 -4.19 12.93 36.98
N LEU A 443 -4.25 12.44 38.22
CA LEU A 443 -5.13 13.05 39.22
C LEU A 443 -4.71 14.50 39.54
N ARG A 444 -3.42 14.77 39.62
CA ARG A 444 -2.90 16.13 39.80
C ARG A 444 -3.31 17.07 38.67
N SER A 445 -3.28 16.61 37.42
CA SER A 445 -3.72 17.44 36.28
C SER A 445 -5.23 17.71 36.27
N LEU A 446 -6.01 16.90 37.00
CA LEU A 446 -7.45 17.11 37.23
C LEU A 446 -7.75 17.88 38.54
N ASN A 447 -6.73 18.42 39.23
CA ASN A 447 -6.86 19.04 40.55
C ASN A 447 -7.44 18.10 41.63
N LEU A 448 -7.20 16.79 41.49
CA LEU A 448 -7.61 15.77 42.43
C LEU A 448 -6.40 15.24 43.20
N SER A 449 -6.63 14.84 44.44
CA SER A 449 -5.59 14.28 45.31
C SER A 449 -6.11 13.04 46.06
N THR A 450 -5.19 12.15 46.39
CA THR A 450 -5.48 10.89 47.06
C THR A 450 -4.76 10.86 48.40
N LYS A 451 -5.38 10.25 49.42
CA LYS A 451 -4.68 9.95 50.68
C LYS A 451 -3.66 8.82 50.43
N LYS A 452 -2.47 8.94 51.03
CA LYS A 452 -1.25 8.10 50.85
C LYS A 452 -1.49 6.67 50.33
N HIS A 453 -0.69 6.26 49.34
CA HIS A 453 -0.44 4.91 48.77
C HIS A 453 -1.17 3.70 49.40
N LEU A 454 -2.51 3.68 49.34
CA LEU A 454 -3.29 2.52 49.76
C LEU A 454 -3.47 1.57 48.57
N SER A 455 -3.30 0.27 48.81
CA SER A 455 -3.64 -0.77 47.83
C SER A 455 -5.14 -0.70 47.48
N ASN A 456 -5.48 -0.82 46.19
CA ASN A 456 -6.86 -0.80 45.68
C ASN A 456 -7.66 0.48 46.03
N GLN A 457 -7.11 1.64 45.71
CA GLN A 457 -7.76 2.93 45.94
C GLN A 457 -8.69 3.34 44.79
N PHE A 458 -9.88 3.84 45.13
CA PHE A 458 -10.89 4.32 44.19
C PHE A 458 -11.38 5.71 44.61
N LEU A 459 -11.45 6.64 43.64
CA LEU A 459 -12.07 7.95 43.84
C LEU A 459 -13.44 7.96 43.18
N ILE A 460 -14.47 8.21 43.97
CA ILE A 460 -15.87 8.12 43.56
C ILE A 460 -16.50 9.52 43.63
N PRO A 461 -17.25 9.95 42.61
CA PRO A 461 -17.92 11.25 42.66
C PRO A 461 -18.94 11.26 43.81
N ILE A 462 -19.04 12.39 44.52
CA ILE A 462 -19.90 12.49 45.72
C ILE A 462 -21.38 12.20 45.43
N SER A 463 -21.82 12.41 44.18
CA SER A 463 -23.16 12.05 43.70
C SER A 463 -23.48 10.55 43.83
N ARG A 464 -22.46 9.69 43.91
CA ARG A 464 -22.57 8.24 44.05
C ARG A 464 -22.36 7.76 45.49
N LYS A 465 -22.29 8.66 46.49
CA LYS A 465 -22.02 8.29 47.89
C LYS A 465 -23.03 7.31 48.48
N ASN A 466 -24.30 7.44 48.09
CA ASN A 466 -25.40 6.62 48.60
C ASN A 466 -25.67 5.36 47.74
N ASP A 467 -24.89 5.13 46.68
CA ASP A 467 -25.04 3.98 45.81
C ASP A 467 -24.47 2.72 46.49
N ARG A 468 -25.38 1.82 46.91
CA ARG A 468 -25.06 0.62 47.69
C ARG A 468 -24.16 -0.37 46.93
N HIS A 469 -24.10 -0.29 45.60
CA HIS A 469 -23.32 -1.22 44.78
C HIS A 469 -21.86 -0.78 44.58
N ILE A 470 -21.51 0.47 44.91
CA ILE A 470 -20.17 1.02 44.62
C ILE A 470 -19.05 0.24 45.31
N LYS A 471 -19.27 -0.22 46.56
CA LYS A 471 -18.28 -1.03 47.27
C LYS A 471 -18.06 -2.37 46.57
N LEU A 472 -19.14 -3.06 46.20
CA LEU A 472 -19.09 -4.33 45.48
C LEU A 472 -18.44 -4.16 44.10
N LEU A 473 -18.82 -3.12 43.34
CA LEU A 473 -18.23 -2.79 42.06
C LEU A 473 -16.71 -2.58 42.19
N SER A 474 -16.28 -1.80 43.18
CA SER A 474 -14.86 -1.53 43.42
C SER A 474 -14.09 -2.80 43.79
N GLN A 475 -14.69 -3.70 44.57
CA GLN A 475 -14.12 -5.01 44.90
C GLN A 475 -13.99 -5.91 43.67
N LEU A 476 -15.01 -5.95 42.81
CA LEU A 476 -14.97 -6.72 41.56
C LEU A 476 -13.92 -6.17 40.58
N LEU A 477 -13.84 -4.84 40.42
CA LEU A 477 -12.81 -4.21 39.60
C LEU A 477 -11.41 -4.46 40.16
N ALA A 478 -11.25 -4.39 41.48
CA ALA A 478 -9.98 -4.72 42.13
C ALA A 478 -9.56 -6.18 41.91
N TYR A 479 -10.52 -7.10 41.96
CA TYR A 479 -10.29 -8.52 41.68
C TYR A 479 -9.92 -8.77 40.22
N ASP A 480 -10.60 -8.08 39.29
CA ASP A 480 -10.37 -8.15 37.85
C ASP A 480 -8.96 -7.70 37.40
N ARG A 481 -8.27 -6.93 38.25
CA ARG A 481 -6.88 -6.51 38.04
C ARG A 481 -5.83 -7.59 38.34
N LEU A 482 -6.19 -8.57 39.15
CA LEU A 482 -5.26 -9.61 39.62
C LEU A 482 -4.96 -10.61 38.50
N SER A 483 -3.78 -11.22 38.54
CA SER A 483 -3.44 -12.37 37.69
C SER A 483 -4.29 -13.59 38.06
N GLU A 484 -4.40 -14.58 37.17
CA GLU A 484 -5.15 -15.82 37.46
C GLU A 484 -4.61 -16.55 38.71
N ALA A 485 -3.29 -16.53 38.91
CA ALA A 485 -2.65 -17.15 40.07
C ALA A 485 -3.00 -16.44 41.39
N GLU A 486 -3.16 -15.12 41.36
CA GLU A 486 -3.58 -14.32 42.51
C GLU A 486 -5.09 -14.46 42.77
N GLN A 487 -5.90 -14.51 41.71
CA GLN A 487 -7.34 -14.74 41.79
C GLN A 487 -7.66 -16.09 42.47
N LYS A 488 -6.88 -17.15 42.22
CA LYS A 488 -7.04 -18.44 42.91
C LYS A 488 -6.80 -18.39 44.44
N LYS A 489 -6.14 -17.34 44.95
CA LYS A 489 -5.74 -17.21 46.35
C LYS A 489 -6.65 -16.27 47.16
N THR A 490 -7.63 -15.64 46.53
CA THR A 490 -8.51 -14.67 47.19
C THR A 490 -9.90 -14.67 46.56
N THR A 491 -10.83 -13.91 47.14
CA THR A 491 -12.18 -13.70 46.58
C THR A 491 -12.51 -12.21 46.58
N PRO A 492 -13.44 -11.74 45.72
CA PRO A 492 -13.77 -10.32 45.65
C PRO A 492 -14.13 -9.69 47.01
N GLY A 493 -14.87 -10.42 47.87
CA GLY A 493 -15.28 -9.92 49.18
C GLY A 493 -14.14 -9.76 50.20
N GLN A 494 -13.04 -10.50 50.03
CA GLN A 494 -11.85 -10.43 50.90
C GLN A 494 -10.91 -9.27 50.54
N LEU A 495 -11.07 -8.67 49.36
CA LEU A 495 -10.27 -7.53 48.94
C LEU A 495 -10.68 -6.27 49.71
N LYS A 496 -9.70 -5.71 50.44
CA LYS A 496 -9.81 -4.38 51.03
C LYS A 496 -9.70 -3.35 49.90
N VAL A 497 -10.73 -2.49 49.79
CA VAL A 497 -10.79 -1.37 48.85
C VAL A 497 -10.87 -0.06 49.63
N ALA A 498 -10.08 0.94 49.23
CA ALA A 498 -10.09 2.26 49.84
C ALA A 498 -10.94 3.21 48.99
N LEU A 499 -12.12 3.58 49.50
CA LEU A 499 -13.06 4.46 48.80
C LEU A 499 -12.89 5.90 49.30
N GLN A 500 -12.56 6.81 48.40
CA GLN A 500 -12.50 8.24 48.68
C GLN A 500 -13.52 8.97 47.82
N TYR A 501 -14.33 9.83 48.42
CA TYR A 501 -15.30 10.62 47.66
C TYR A 501 -14.71 11.96 47.28
N TYR A 502 -14.95 12.41 46.04
CA TYR A 502 -14.48 13.70 45.54
C TYR A 502 -15.62 14.57 45.02
N THR A 503 -15.43 15.88 45.13
CA THR A 503 -16.35 16.87 44.57
C THR A 503 -16.15 16.94 43.06
N PRO A 504 -17.22 16.90 42.24
CA PRO A 504 -17.14 17.00 40.79
C PRO A 504 -16.22 18.12 40.30
N THR A 505 -15.41 17.81 39.28
CA THR A 505 -14.49 18.74 38.64
C THR A 505 -15.07 19.26 37.33
N THR A 506 -14.71 20.48 36.94
CA THR A 506 -15.02 21.03 35.61
C THR A 506 -14.18 20.36 34.51
N GLU A 507 -12.96 19.93 34.87
CA GLU A 507 -12.06 19.17 34.01
C GLU A 507 -12.61 17.76 33.71
N LYS A 508 -12.52 17.35 32.44
CA LYS A 508 -12.95 16.03 31.97
C LYS A 508 -11.77 15.07 31.90
N ALA A 509 -11.99 13.81 32.27
CA ALA A 509 -11.04 12.74 32.02
C ALA A 509 -10.98 12.42 30.53
N LYS A 510 -9.82 12.68 29.91
CA LYS A 510 -9.57 12.60 28.46
C LYS A 510 -8.73 11.37 28.14
N TYR A 511 -9.29 10.37 27.45
CA TYR A 511 -8.60 9.11 27.19
C TYR A 511 -9.06 8.44 25.90
N PHE A 512 -8.25 7.48 25.43
CA PHE A 512 -8.66 6.53 24.42
C PHE A 512 -9.05 5.22 25.09
N SER A 513 -10.16 4.62 24.69
CA SER A 513 -10.54 3.26 25.09
C SER A 513 -9.67 2.22 24.38
N ASN A 514 -9.77 0.96 24.82
CA ASN A 514 -8.99 -0.14 24.24
C ASN A 514 -9.26 -0.35 22.73
N ASP A 515 -10.43 0.03 22.22
CA ASP A 515 -10.78 0.01 20.79
C ASP A 515 -10.34 1.28 20.04
N GLY A 516 -9.52 2.12 20.68
CA GLY A 516 -8.98 3.35 20.10
C GLY A 516 -9.97 4.51 20.04
N LYS A 517 -11.18 4.41 20.59
CA LYS A 517 -12.13 5.54 20.55
C LYS A 517 -11.79 6.61 21.57
N TRP A 518 -11.93 7.88 21.17
CA TRP A 518 -11.69 9.02 22.04
C TRP A 518 -12.88 9.26 22.98
N HIS A 519 -12.59 9.52 24.25
CA HIS A 519 -13.56 9.84 25.28
C HIS A 519 -13.11 11.05 26.11
N ALA A 520 -14.06 11.93 26.42
CA ALA A 520 -13.91 13.02 27.36
C ALA A 520 -15.05 12.93 28.39
N THR A 521 -14.79 12.24 29.50
CA THR A 521 -15.81 11.85 30.47
C THR A 521 -15.78 12.76 31.69
N SER A 522 -16.96 13.24 32.10
CA SER A 522 -17.10 14.09 33.29
C SER A 522 -17.34 13.21 34.52
N ASN A 523 -16.62 13.47 35.60
CA ASN A 523 -16.81 12.85 36.91
C ASN A 523 -16.91 11.31 36.93
N PRO A 524 -15.95 10.57 36.32
CA PRO A 524 -15.95 9.10 36.37
C PRO A 524 -15.55 8.56 37.75
N ILE A 525 -15.72 7.26 37.97
CA ILE A 525 -15.05 6.56 39.07
C ILE A 525 -13.59 6.38 38.66
N PHE A 526 -12.65 6.94 39.43
CA PHE A 526 -11.24 6.75 39.17
C PHE A 526 -10.69 5.54 39.91
N GLU A 527 -10.08 4.62 39.17
CA GLU A 527 -9.32 3.51 39.73
C GLU A 527 -7.85 3.91 39.80
N VAL A 528 -7.31 4.09 41.00
CA VAL A 528 -5.96 4.62 41.16
C VAL A 528 -4.95 3.48 41.13
N ILE A 529 -3.99 3.56 40.21
CA ILE A 529 -2.88 2.62 40.14
C ILE A 529 -1.71 3.13 40.99
N ASN A 530 -0.95 2.19 41.54
CA ASN A 530 0.32 2.47 42.19
C ASN A 530 1.47 2.24 41.19
N PRO A 531 2.19 3.29 40.74
CA PRO A 531 3.32 3.13 39.82
C PRO A 531 4.46 2.28 40.37
N GLN A 532 4.63 2.19 41.70
CA GLN A 532 5.69 1.38 42.32
C GLN A 532 5.34 -0.12 42.35
N LYS A 533 4.04 -0.44 42.24
CA LYS A 533 3.53 -1.81 42.20
C LYS A 533 2.30 -1.87 41.30
N ILE A 534 2.54 -1.81 39.99
CA ILE A 534 1.48 -1.87 38.98
C ILE A 534 0.84 -3.25 38.99
N ASP A 535 -0.51 -3.29 38.96
CA ASP A 535 -1.28 -4.52 38.89
C ASP A 535 -1.14 -5.23 37.53
N TYR A 536 -1.41 -6.53 37.50
CA TYR A 536 -1.26 -7.37 36.31
C TYR A 536 -2.05 -6.84 35.11
N LYS A 537 -3.30 -6.44 35.29
CA LYS A 537 -4.11 -5.91 34.17
C LYS A 537 -3.52 -4.62 33.59
N SER A 538 -3.03 -3.71 34.44
CA SER A 538 -2.37 -2.48 33.99
C SER A 538 -1.02 -2.74 33.30
N GLN A 539 -0.27 -3.75 33.73
CA GLN A 539 0.93 -4.21 33.02
C GLN A 539 0.59 -4.70 31.61
N ASN A 540 -0.46 -5.51 31.47
CA ASN A 540 -0.92 -5.99 30.16
C ASN A 540 -1.40 -4.84 29.26
N GLN A 541 -2.01 -3.80 29.82
CA GLN A 541 -2.40 -2.63 29.04
C GLN A 541 -1.19 -1.87 28.47
N LEU A 542 -0.03 -1.91 29.13
CA LEU A 542 1.20 -1.29 28.61
C LEU A 542 1.78 -2.01 27.38
N LEU A 543 1.39 -3.27 27.13
CA LEU A 543 1.72 -4.03 25.92
C LEU A 543 0.88 -3.66 24.69
N THR A 544 -0.08 -2.76 24.83
CA THR A 544 -0.78 -2.22 23.66
C THR A 544 0.09 -1.17 22.98
N ALA A 545 -0.07 -0.94 21.68
CA ALA A 545 0.57 0.15 20.96
C ALA A 545 -0.49 1.16 20.49
N ASP A 546 -0.05 2.18 19.77
CA ASP A 546 -0.94 3.19 19.17
C ASP A 546 -1.61 4.10 20.23
N VAL A 547 -2.68 4.80 19.84
CA VAL A 547 -3.41 5.76 20.67
C VAL A 547 -4.13 5.12 21.84
N SER A 548 -4.44 3.82 21.78
CA SER A 548 -5.10 3.07 22.87
C SER A 548 -4.16 2.73 24.02
N ASN A 549 -2.83 2.79 23.83
CA ASN A 549 -1.87 2.59 24.90
C ASN A 549 -2.14 3.57 26.06
N PRO A 550 -2.05 3.17 27.34
CA PRO A 550 -2.40 4.04 28.47
C PRO A 550 -1.33 5.09 28.82
N LEU A 551 -0.11 4.95 28.33
CA LEU A 551 1.02 5.81 28.66
C LEU A 551 0.92 7.16 27.95
N ARG A 552 1.06 8.26 28.70
CA ARG A 552 1.21 9.60 28.14
C ARG A 552 2.41 10.30 28.76
N ILE A 553 3.24 10.93 27.92
CA ILE A 553 4.40 11.71 28.38
C ILE A 553 4.40 13.05 27.67
N THR A 554 4.64 14.13 28.41
CA THR A 554 4.76 15.47 27.82
C THR A 554 5.92 15.53 26.83
N ASN A 555 5.65 15.98 25.61
CA ASN A 555 6.64 16.03 24.53
C ASN A 555 7.57 17.25 24.68
N THR A 556 8.71 17.06 25.33
CA THR A 556 9.81 18.04 25.40
C THR A 556 11.11 17.43 24.86
N LYS A 557 12.05 18.28 24.41
CA LYS A 557 13.38 17.81 23.95
C LYS A 557 14.09 16.96 25.02
N GLN A 558 14.04 17.41 26.28
CA GLN A 558 14.61 16.71 27.42
C GLN A 558 13.95 15.34 27.65
N ASN A 559 12.61 15.27 27.61
CA ASN A 559 11.89 14.00 27.80
C ASN A 559 12.19 13.02 26.67
N ARG A 560 12.32 13.48 25.42
CA ARG A 560 12.71 12.61 24.28
C ARG A 560 14.12 12.03 24.43
N GLN A 561 15.08 12.83 24.89
CA GLN A 561 16.44 12.36 25.15
C GLN A 561 16.46 11.31 26.26
N LYS A 562 15.81 11.60 27.39
CA LYS A 562 15.69 10.66 28.51
C LYS A 562 14.97 9.38 28.09
N LEU A 563 13.86 9.47 27.36
CA LEU A 563 13.15 8.32 26.79
C LEU A 563 14.11 7.44 25.98
N LYS A 564 14.83 8.00 25.00
CA LYS A 564 15.78 7.25 24.17
C LYS A 564 16.84 6.52 25.00
N THR A 565 17.32 7.13 26.08
CA THR A 565 18.30 6.48 26.98
C THR A 565 17.71 5.39 27.87
N MET A 566 16.45 5.53 28.28
CA MET A 566 15.72 4.58 29.12
C MET A 566 15.20 3.39 28.32
N THR A 567 14.86 3.61 27.04
CA THR A 567 14.16 2.63 26.21
C THR A 567 15.06 1.98 25.16
N ASN A 568 16.38 2.05 25.35
CA ASN A 568 17.34 1.35 24.48
C ASN A 568 17.13 -0.17 24.61
N ALA A 569 16.94 -0.86 23.47
CA ALA A 569 16.55 -2.27 23.41
C ALA A 569 17.47 -3.20 24.22
N GLN A 570 18.78 -2.95 24.24
CA GLN A 570 19.74 -3.72 25.06
C GLN A 570 19.43 -3.64 26.56
N LYS A 571 18.95 -2.48 27.04
CA LYS A 571 18.58 -2.28 28.46
C LYS A 571 17.21 -2.86 28.80
N LEU A 572 16.35 -3.05 27.80
CA LEU A 572 15.00 -3.59 27.98
C LEU A 572 14.93 -5.10 27.71
N GLY A 573 16.08 -5.78 27.65
CA GLY A 573 16.15 -7.23 27.40
C GLY A 573 15.52 -7.63 26.07
N GLY A 574 15.67 -6.78 25.04
CA GLY A 574 15.16 -7.03 23.69
C GLY A 574 13.77 -6.46 23.40
N ILE A 575 13.14 -5.72 24.32
CA ILE A 575 11.91 -4.97 24.00
C ILE A 575 12.29 -3.66 23.27
N GLU A 576 11.87 -3.51 22.02
CA GLU A 576 12.04 -2.28 21.26
C GLU A 576 10.78 -1.40 21.41
N LEU A 577 10.93 -0.23 22.01
CA LEU A 577 9.84 0.74 22.16
C LEU A 577 10.07 1.94 21.25
N ARG A 578 9.11 2.21 20.36
CA ARG A 578 9.12 3.44 19.55
C ARG A 578 8.05 4.38 20.03
N PHE A 579 8.45 5.60 20.37
CA PHE A 579 7.55 6.64 20.84
C PHE A 579 7.21 7.60 19.71
N ALA A 580 5.92 7.90 19.57
CA ALA A 580 5.43 8.96 18.70
C ALA A 580 4.40 9.81 19.43
N THR A 581 4.15 11.01 18.92
CA THR A 581 3.06 11.82 19.45
C THR A 581 1.73 11.22 19.01
N ILE A 582 0.70 11.27 19.84
CA ILE A 582 -0.64 10.81 19.45
C ILE A 582 -1.11 11.50 18.16
N GLY A 583 -0.81 12.79 18.03
CA GLY A 583 -1.10 13.56 16.82
C GLY A 583 -0.39 13.02 15.57
N SER A 584 0.87 12.57 15.67
CA SER A 584 1.58 11.97 14.54
C SER A 584 1.06 10.57 14.20
N ILE A 585 0.64 9.79 15.20
CA ILE A 585 0.05 8.46 14.96
C ILE A 585 -1.27 8.61 14.19
N LEU A 586 -2.16 9.49 14.66
CA LEU A 586 -3.40 9.82 13.97
C LEU A 586 -3.15 10.44 12.58
N ASN A 587 -2.09 11.24 12.41
CA ASN A 587 -1.76 11.80 11.10
C ASN A 587 -1.22 10.74 10.14
N ASN A 588 -0.46 9.75 10.61
CA ASN A 588 -0.01 8.64 9.77
C ASN A 588 -1.20 7.82 9.23
N GLU A 589 -2.25 7.60 10.03
CA GLU A 589 -3.52 7.01 9.54
C GLU A 589 -4.11 7.85 8.40
N THR A 590 -4.06 9.18 8.51
CA THR A 590 -4.55 10.08 7.46
C THR A 590 -3.67 10.12 6.22
N ASP A 591 -2.37 9.88 6.34
CA ASP A 591 -1.45 9.93 5.21
C ASP A 591 -1.71 8.78 4.24
N SER A 592 -2.06 7.59 4.75
CA SER A 592 -2.54 6.47 3.93
C SER A 592 -3.84 6.80 3.19
N SER A 593 -4.82 7.40 3.87
CA SER A 593 -6.07 7.84 3.22
C SER A 593 -5.86 8.99 2.23
N ARG A 594 -4.92 9.91 2.50
CA ARG A 594 -4.52 10.99 1.57
C ARG A 594 -3.89 10.42 0.31
N LEU A 595 -3.01 9.43 0.45
CA LEU A 595 -2.41 8.73 -0.68
C LEU A 595 -3.48 7.97 -1.47
N GLY A 596 -4.37 7.25 -0.79
CA GLY A 596 -5.53 6.60 -1.40
C GLY A 596 -6.42 7.59 -2.16
N LEU A 597 -6.66 8.78 -1.61
CA LEU A 597 -7.39 9.86 -2.27
C LEU A 597 -6.65 10.37 -3.51
N GLN A 598 -5.35 10.63 -3.43
CA GLN A 598 -4.56 11.11 -4.58
C GLN A 598 -4.62 10.12 -5.75
N ILE A 599 -4.47 8.82 -5.46
CA ILE A 599 -4.54 7.77 -6.48
C ILE A 599 -5.96 7.65 -7.06
N SER A 600 -6.98 7.54 -6.20
CA SER A 600 -8.36 7.36 -6.64
C SER A 600 -8.92 8.59 -7.37
N ALA A 601 -8.63 9.80 -6.90
CA ALA A 601 -9.03 11.04 -7.56
C ALA A 601 -8.26 11.27 -8.87
N GLY A 602 -6.95 10.98 -8.89
CA GLY A 602 -6.16 11.04 -10.13
C GLY A 602 -6.71 10.09 -11.20
N LEU A 603 -7.00 8.85 -10.81
CA LEU A 603 -7.66 7.86 -11.67
C LEU A 603 -9.04 8.30 -12.12
N LEU A 604 -9.84 8.89 -11.23
CA LEU A 604 -11.17 9.41 -11.55
C LEU A 604 -11.07 10.49 -12.64
N ILE A 605 -10.17 11.47 -12.48
CA ILE A 605 -9.97 12.56 -13.43
C ILE A 605 -9.54 12.00 -14.79
N ILE A 606 -8.53 11.13 -14.82
CA ILE A 606 -8.05 10.53 -16.08
C ILE A 606 -9.16 9.75 -16.78
N THR A 607 -9.85 8.87 -16.04
CA THR A 607 -10.96 8.07 -16.57
C THR A 607 -12.10 8.96 -17.05
N PHE A 608 -12.40 10.04 -16.34
CA PHE A 608 -13.40 11.00 -16.75
C PHE A 608 -13.00 11.75 -18.02
N LEU A 609 -11.76 12.22 -18.14
CA LEU A 609 -11.27 12.87 -19.37
C LEU A 609 -11.37 11.95 -20.59
N ILE A 610 -11.03 10.66 -20.42
CA ILE A 610 -11.26 9.65 -21.46
C ILE A 610 -12.75 9.54 -21.79
N SER A 611 -13.60 9.51 -20.77
CA SER A 611 -15.06 9.44 -20.92
C SER A 611 -15.62 10.63 -21.70
N LEU A 612 -15.05 11.83 -21.54
CA LEU A 612 -15.38 13.02 -22.35
C LEU A 612 -15.02 12.83 -23.82
N ILE A 613 -13.86 12.22 -24.10
CA ILE A 613 -13.43 11.94 -25.48
C ILE A 613 -14.37 10.91 -26.14
N VAL A 614 -14.81 9.90 -25.38
CA VAL A 614 -15.84 8.95 -25.84
C VAL A 614 -17.14 9.68 -26.16
N SER A 615 -17.59 10.62 -25.33
CA SER A 615 -18.81 11.40 -25.60
C SER A 615 -18.69 12.33 -26.80
N ALA A 616 -17.55 13.01 -26.94
CA ALA A 616 -17.24 13.83 -28.10
C ALA A 616 -17.30 12.99 -29.39
N PHE A 617 -16.72 11.80 -29.35
CA PHE A 617 -16.72 10.90 -30.50
C PHE A 617 -18.10 10.28 -30.77
N ALA A 618 -18.87 9.94 -29.72
CA ALA A 618 -20.25 9.50 -29.85
C ALA A 618 -21.14 10.58 -30.48
N SER A 619 -20.92 11.84 -30.10
CA SER A 619 -21.63 13.00 -30.65
C SER A 619 -21.32 13.19 -32.14
N PHE A 620 -20.03 13.11 -32.52
CA PHE A 620 -19.59 13.12 -33.92
C PHE A 620 -20.25 12.00 -34.73
N LEU A 621 -20.18 10.76 -34.24
CA LEU A 621 -20.70 9.60 -34.95
C LEU A 621 -22.22 9.62 -35.06
N TYR A 622 -22.91 10.12 -34.02
CA TYR A 622 -24.37 10.32 -34.06
C TYR A 622 -24.78 11.34 -35.12
N PHE A 623 -24.04 12.46 -35.23
CA PHE A 623 -24.25 13.46 -36.27
C PHE A 623 -24.05 12.86 -37.66
N GLU A 624 -22.91 12.24 -37.95
CA GLU A 624 -22.63 11.66 -39.27
C GLU A 624 -23.66 10.58 -39.66
N THR A 625 -24.12 9.77 -38.71
CA THR A 625 -25.16 8.74 -38.94
C THR A 625 -26.52 9.33 -39.32
N HIS A 626 -26.84 10.52 -38.82
CA HIS A 626 -28.16 11.16 -38.99
C HIS A 626 -28.08 12.50 -39.74
N LYS A 627 -26.96 12.77 -40.42
CA LYS A 627 -26.60 14.09 -40.96
C LYS A 627 -27.69 14.71 -41.81
N PHE A 628 -28.30 13.93 -42.71
CA PHE A 628 -29.40 14.37 -43.56
C PHE A 628 -30.63 14.78 -42.73
N LYS A 629 -31.11 13.89 -41.85
CA LYS A 629 -32.27 14.15 -40.98
C LYS A 629 -32.04 15.37 -40.10
N LEU A 630 -30.88 15.46 -39.44
CA LEU A 630 -30.55 16.55 -38.52
C LEU A 630 -30.46 17.89 -39.26
N SER A 631 -29.88 17.90 -40.47
CA SER A 631 -29.79 19.11 -41.31
C SER A 631 -31.16 19.59 -41.75
N VAL A 632 -32.06 18.69 -42.18
CA VAL A 632 -33.45 19.04 -42.54
C VAL A 632 -34.18 19.64 -41.33
N LEU A 633 -34.10 18.99 -40.16
CA LEU A 633 -34.74 19.49 -38.94
C LEU A 633 -34.20 20.87 -38.52
N ARG A 634 -32.91 21.16 -38.75
CA ARG A 634 -32.32 22.48 -38.48
C ARG A 634 -32.85 23.54 -39.44
N VAL A 635 -32.98 23.24 -40.73
CA VAL A 635 -33.58 24.14 -41.73
C VAL A 635 -35.05 24.45 -41.38
N LEU A 636 -35.78 23.46 -40.86
CA LEU A 636 -37.15 23.63 -40.35
C LEU A 636 -37.24 24.43 -39.04
N GLY A 637 -36.13 24.99 -38.53
CA GLY A 637 -36.12 25.85 -37.35
C GLY A 637 -36.26 25.13 -36.00
N ILE A 638 -36.19 23.80 -35.98
CA ILE A 638 -36.27 23.01 -34.74
C ILE A 638 -35.04 23.32 -33.87
N LYS A 639 -35.15 23.34 -32.55
CA LYS A 639 -34.03 23.68 -31.66
C LYS A 639 -33.00 22.55 -31.59
N LEU A 640 -31.74 22.87 -31.25
CA LEU A 640 -30.65 21.90 -31.16
C LEU A 640 -30.93 20.78 -30.14
N VAL A 641 -31.45 21.13 -28.96
CA VAL A 641 -31.79 20.16 -27.91
C VAL A 641 -32.83 19.14 -28.40
N ASP A 642 -33.86 19.59 -29.12
CA ASP A 642 -34.93 18.72 -29.63
C ASP A 642 -34.41 17.76 -30.72
N ARG A 643 -33.46 18.21 -31.55
CA ARG A 643 -32.83 17.36 -32.57
C ARG A 643 -31.97 16.25 -31.96
N TYR A 644 -31.25 16.55 -30.88
CA TYR A 644 -30.31 15.64 -30.22
C TYR A 644 -30.86 15.01 -28.93
N GLN A 645 -32.18 15.09 -28.71
CA GLN A 645 -32.84 14.62 -27.49
C GLN A 645 -32.47 13.18 -27.10
N GLN A 646 -32.23 12.30 -28.08
CA GLN A 646 -31.90 10.90 -27.82
C GLN A 646 -30.52 10.73 -27.18
N ILE A 647 -29.49 11.39 -27.70
CA ILE A 647 -28.13 11.28 -27.15
C ILE A 647 -28.00 12.05 -25.83
N ILE A 648 -28.66 13.20 -25.73
CA ILE A 648 -28.71 14.01 -24.50
C ILE A 648 -29.45 13.24 -23.40
N GLY A 649 -30.63 12.67 -23.71
CA GLY A 649 -31.41 11.87 -22.77
C GLY A 649 -30.67 10.63 -22.29
N PHE A 650 -29.93 9.95 -23.19
CA PHE A 650 -29.06 8.84 -22.81
C PHE A 650 -27.96 9.26 -21.84
N LEU A 651 -27.23 10.33 -22.12
CA LEU A 651 -26.17 10.83 -21.23
C LEU A 651 -26.72 11.24 -19.86
N LEU A 652 -27.83 11.98 -19.84
CA LEU A 652 -28.51 12.38 -18.61
C LEU A 652 -28.92 11.17 -17.77
N LEU A 653 -29.54 10.16 -18.38
CA LEU A 653 -29.95 8.94 -17.68
C LEU A 653 -28.75 8.24 -17.01
N MET A 654 -27.62 8.14 -17.72
CA MET A 654 -26.40 7.53 -17.20
C MET A 654 -25.86 8.30 -15.99
N TYR A 655 -25.78 9.64 -16.08
CA TYR A 655 -25.27 10.45 -14.97
C TYR A 655 -26.22 10.50 -13.77
N VAL A 656 -27.54 10.56 -14.00
CA VAL A 656 -28.53 10.48 -12.92
C VAL A 656 -28.37 9.16 -12.18
N THR A 657 -28.20 8.05 -12.91
CA THR A 657 -27.95 6.73 -12.32
C THR A 657 -26.65 6.72 -11.51
N GLN A 658 -25.56 7.25 -12.05
CA GLN A 658 -24.28 7.38 -11.35
C GLN A 658 -24.41 8.19 -10.04
N ILE A 659 -25.11 9.32 -10.08
CA ILE A 659 -25.33 10.18 -8.90
C ILE A 659 -26.12 9.42 -7.82
N ILE A 660 -27.21 8.74 -8.20
CA ILE A 660 -28.05 7.97 -7.28
C ILE A 660 -27.21 6.87 -6.62
N VAL A 661 -26.47 6.07 -7.40
CA VAL A 661 -25.65 4.97 -6.89
C VAL A 661 -24.54 5.48 -5.95
N ALA A 662 -23.82 6.52 -6.36
CA ALA A 662 -22.76 7.10 -5.53
C ALA A 662 -23.32 7.69 -4.21
N PHE A 663 -24.47 8.35 -4.27
CA PHE A 663 -25.15 8.89 -3.10
C PHE A 663 -25.64 7.80 -2.15
N MET A 664 -26.29 6.74 -2.65
CA MET A 664 -26.81 5.65 -1.81
C MET A 664 -25.70 4.90 -1.07
N LEU A 665 -24.57 4.64 -1.73
CA LEU A 665 -23.47 3.88 -1.13
C LEU A 665 -22.67 4.69 -0.13
N GLN A 666 -22.37 5.96 -0.42
CA GLN A 666 -21.53 6.80 0.45
C GLN A 666 -22.31 7.66 1.44
N LYS A 667 -23.62 7.86 1.21
CA LYS A 667 -24.50 8.74 1.99
C LYS A 667 -23.90 10.13 2.16
N SER A 668 -23.30 10.66 1.11
CA SER A 668 -22.58 11.94 1.11
C SER A 668 -23.18 12.90 0.08
N ALA A 669 -23.56 14.10 0.51
CA ALA A 669 -24.02 15.16 -0.39
C ALA A 669 -22.96 15.58 -1.41
N LEU A 670 -21.68 15.37 -1.09
CA LEU A 670 -20.57 15.62 -2.02
C LEU A 670 -20.66 14.76 -3.28
N ALA A 671 -21.25 13.56 -3.19
CA ALA A 671 -21.50 12.70 -4.35
C ALA A 671 -22.40 13.38 -5.39
N ILE A 672 -23.42 14.12 -4.92
CA ILE A 672 -24.36 14.85 -5.77
C ILE A 672 -23.63 16.01 -6.45
N VAL A 673 -22.88 16.81 -5.68
CA VAL A 673 -22.15 17.97 -6.21
C VAL A 673 -21.13 17.55 -7.26
N VAL A 674 -20.27 16.57 -6.95
CA VAL A 674 -19.25 16.10 -7.89
C VAL A 674 -19.89 15.43 -9.09
N GLY A 675 -20.91 14.59 -8.90
CA GLY A 675 -21.61 13.95 -10.01
C GLY A 675 -22.30 14.95 -10.96
N LEU A 676 -22.90 16.03 -10.44
CA LEU A 676 -23.46 17.11 -11.25
C LEU A 676 -22.40 17.86 -12.05
N ILE A 677 -21.23 18.11 -11.46
CA ILE A 677 -20.09 18.74 -12.16
C ILE A 677 -19.62 17.84 -13.31
N LEU A 678 -19.46 16.53 -13.06
CA LEU A 678 -19.07 15.57 -14.10
C LEU A 678 -20.11 15.54 -15.25
N ALA A 679 -21.40 15.51 -14.91
CA ALA A 679 -22.48 15.53 -15.89
C ALA A 679 -22.50 16.82 -16.72
N ALA A 680 -22.34 17.98 -16.07
CA ALA A 680 -22.33 19.28 -16.73
C ALA A 680 -21.15 19.40 -17.70
N CYS A 681 -19.94 19.01 -17.28
CA CYS A 681 -18.75 19.01 -18.14
C CYS A 681 -18.93 18.10 -19.37
N ASP A 682 -19.51 16.91 -19.20
CA ASP A 682 -19.71 15.98 -20.32
C ASP A 682 -20.78 16.44 -21.31
N LEU A 683 -21.88 17.00 -20.80
CA LEU A 683 -22.89 17.63 -21.64
C LEU A 683 -22.31 18.82 -22.40
N LEU A 684 -21.51 19.67 -21.75
CA LEU A 684 -20.85 20.81 -22.42
C LEU A 684 -19.94 20.36 -23.57
N VAL A 685 -19.10 19.34 -23.35
CA VAL A 685 -18.24 18.79 -24.42
C VAL A 685 -19.07 18.21 -25.56
N SER A 686 -20.13 17.47 -25.23
CA SER A 686 -21.03 16.88 -26.22
C SER A 686 -21.73 17.96 -27.05
N PHE A 687 -22.27 19.01 -26.40
CA PHE A 687 -22.89 20.14 -27.07
C PHE A 687 -21.91 20.93 -27.95
N ALA A 688 -20.71 21.19 -27.45
CA ALA A 688 -19.67 21.90 -28.20
C ALA A 688 -19.31 21.14 -29.50
N MET A 689 -19.19 19.81 -29.42
CA MET A 689 -18.92 18.98 -30.60
C MET A 689 -20.09 18.96 -31.59
N LEU A 690 -21.32 18.79 -31.11
CA LEU A 690 -22.50 18.83 -31.98
C LEU A 690 -22.64 20.17 -32.69
N TYR A 691 -22.42 21.28 -31.97
CA TYR A 691 -22.46 22.62 -32.54
C TYR A 691 -21.37 22.85 -33.60
N HIS A 692 -20.15 22.37 -33.34
CA HIS A 692 -19.04 22.44 -34.28
C HIS A 692 -19.34 21.70 -35.58
N GLU A 693 -19.82 20.45 -35.48
CA GLU A 693 -20.10 19.61 -36.65
C GLU A 693 -21.24 20.14 -37.51
N GLU A 694 -22.32 20.65 -36.91
CA GLU A 694 -23.41 21.23 -37.70
C GLU A 694 -22.95 22.48 -38.46
N ASN A 695 -22.21 23.40 -37.82
CA ASN A 695 -21.80 24.66 -38.45
C ASN A 695 -20.84 24.45 -39.63
N LYS A 696 -19.98 23.42 -39.57
CA LYS A 696 -19.05 23.09 -40.65
C LYS A 696 -19.74 22.49 -41.88
N ASN A 697 -20.85 21.78 -41.68
CA ASN A 697 -21.43 20.91 -42.70
C ASN A 697 -22.69 21.45 -43.39
N ILE A 698 -23.39 22.45 -42.84
CA ILE A 698 -24.65 22.95 -43.42
C ILE A 698 -24.48 23.48 -44.85
N VAL A 699 -23.39 24.19 -45.12
CA VAL A 699 -23.11 24.74 -46.46
C VAL A 699 -22.85 23.62 -47.47
N GLN A 700 -22.29 22.49 -47.04
CA GLN A 700 -22.03 21.32 -47.91
C GLN A 700 -23.31 20.53 -48.15
N VAL A 701 -24.10 20.28 -47.10
CA VAL A 701 -25.38 19.55 -47.20
C VAL A 701 -26.40 20.30 -48.07
N LEU A 702 -26.46 21.64 -47.98
CA LEU A 702 -27.30 22.47 -48.83
C LEU A 702 -26.88 22.46 -50.31
N LYS A 703 -25.62 22.10 -50.61
CA LYS A 703 -25.09 21.95 -51.98
C LYS A 703 -25.23 20.52 -52.53
N GLY A 704 -25.79 19.59 -51.77
CA GLY A 704 -25.89 18.18 -52.16
C GLY A 704 -24.61 17.36 -51.95
N GLU A 705 -23.62 17.91 -51.24
CA GLU A 705 -22.42 17.19 -50.77
C GLU A 705 -22.65 16.64 -49.36
#